data_AF-A0A3B8IYP8-F1
#
_entry.id   AF-A0A3B8IYP8-F1
#
_cell.length_a   1.000
_cell.length_b   1.000
_cell.length_c   1.000
_cell.angle_alpha   90.00
_cell.angle_beta   90.00
_cell.angle_gamma   90.00
#
_symmetry.space_group_name_H-M   'P 1'
#
loop_
_entity.id
_entity.type
_entity.pdbx_description
1 polymer ?
#
loop_
_entity_poly.entity_id
_entity_poly.type
_entity_poly.pdbx_seq_one_letter_code
_entity_poly.pdbx_strand_id
1 'polypeptide(L)'
;MRYLSLILAFAFCGTLCFAQKQEIHSDPTELIPSTGGGVQFVYTLPVNLEFEDGPLDLTALGTGNTWCWDSSAAANWGWGHFTTNANGAVQGAQDSYLLLPFTVVGTAASVPVISFQLKYNISSSDKVWLEVSDNFATWEVLGTRAVDSGSTGENWYDAAQPYWTGTVADYVRVSFPIVDYQTRPNLFFRLRFESSGQAAGQGVWMDDLRIQEGPLPASSLSVPFSEDFETGAPDWTNASTLWEVGAPTSTRNLFDQTVEGNQALVTELSGTYSQLGDLEVDYFYSPRFNLTDLNEDPVLSFFQGRNMAFEEDDFSVEYTLDAGRTWARLGAFGDSINGPYRHNWYNAQNPDRWNGVLANYEESQHELTGAAGQGKVQFRFRFLSTRQEIAIADGVLIDALTLELPAAQDLKVLEMLPIEFEFDELDTVRVQVLNLGADSATNWTVSLFYDKDSLLSQVSPPALAAGDTADVTLTGFSFSAPDENHLLTAVVSAPGDTRALNDSLTRPIYVRSKATLPLFEEFNGAVQGLTSSAPFQEPGWHLEVAPGGSGTALWASNFSGSSPYSPPTALWFFGNNGTETSVILTADASAYTTADSLYLSFFYRYPADIQNSDEKVWVRGSVYSAWLPLYSWPAESRFDNFGFTGYLDVGQALQAGGQQFTNTFQVRITSNGNAGSSSSPIMIDQFRISDTLPPASVNILSWEDVGRTDFTQAIDTVQGVLTNQGGQTFGDLSVHLYINESPIDSQSLGIFAPFDTVTLTYSNLGLSAPGEYDFRLVALNGEDTVLNSVQYDVITTPLSLPVVQNFEDHQTILEPNQQIPEEPGWVFTGESGSHLELLQNGYGIPGVVGEGAAFLSNKENTIASLIAYVDASALSVSQDHLFLSFYYNLLFFHDTLNTVSVRGSGNDDWISLNVWDFDSPRDTTLYSGLIDLAPVLQSIGQAFSSTTQIRFTHSGFGLLPEQGIMLDGIRLDTQKVTRDLQVAQIRVPDLSLGGGPDTVTVVVANAAELITDSVDVQVTVLDPSGGQLVNTVSTLNGPWGPGTNQELSFTNVDFSTAGQYIVTAVLLNAADQVPNNDSLTVTVTSPPTVVPSSPLAFTFDGCFSSEVVSTDGEVTGSLEGTPVREAGYAQQGITLAGSGSYINLGTASTAVYTESMTVALWLNPATLNQRRWVIGRNRDGQNSGWLLRLRDGKPELALPGTSGPGIFPAGDALVTNTWQHVAFTFSGDTVVAYINGV
;
A
#
# COMPACT_ATOMS: atom_id res chain seq x y z
N MET A 1 -32.31 24.51 -14.10
CA MET A 1 -31.65 25.60 -13.35
C MET A 1 -31.91 25.37 -11.87
N ARG A 2 -31.06 24.59 -11.19
CA ARG A 2 -31.15 24.28 -9.74
C ARG A 2 -29.77 24.48 -9.10
N TYR A 3 -29.21 25.67 -9.29
CA TYR A 3 -27.96 26.11 -8.65
C TYR A 3 -28.09 27.61 -8.41
N LEU A 4 -28.72 27.99 -7.29
CA LEU A 4 -28.60 29.26 -6.56
C LEU A 4 -29.81 29.36 -5.63
N SER A 5 -29.69 28.81 -4.41
CA SER A 5 -30.45 29.16 -3.19
C SER A 5 -29.99 28.33 -1.98
N LEU A 6 -29.21 27.25 -2.18
CA LEU A 6 -28.71 26.38 -1.12
C LEU A 6 -27.41 26.89 -0.43
N ILE A 7 -27.29 28.21 -0.20
CA ILE A 7 -26.19 28.80 0.58
C ILE A 7 -26.80 29.83 1.53
N LEU A 8 -27.55 29.36 2.54
CA LEU A 8 -27.86 30.13 3.78
C LEU A 8 -28.65 29.32 4.85
N ALA A 9 -28.51 27.99 4.92
CA ALA A 9 -29.21 27.17 5.94
C ALA A 9 -28.28 26.29 6.80
N PHE A 10 -26.97 26.55 6.81
CA PHE A 10 -26.09 26.04 7.86
C PHE A 10 -25.87 27.18 8.87
N ALA A 11 -26.37 26.97 10.11
CA ALA A 11 -26.24 27.80 11.32
C ALA A 11 -27.43 28.66 11.79
N PHE A 12 -28.65 28.10 11.88
CA PHE A 12 -29.67 28.64 12.77
C PHE A 12 -30.34 27.55 13.63
N CYS A 13 -29.91 27.40 14.88
CA CYS A 13 -30.79 26.99 15.97
C CYS A 13 -31.64 28.24 16.29
N GLY A 14 -32.95 28.22 15.99
CA GLY A 14 -33.75 29.42 16.14
C GLY A 14 -35.20 29.27 15.70
N THR A 15 -36.06 30.04 16.37
CA THR A 15 -37.49 30.13 16.10
C THR A 15 -37.78 31.06 14.92
N LEU A 16 -38.56 30.59 13.95
CA LEU A 16 -39.09 31.39 12.83
C LEU A 16 -40.61 31.55 12.97
N CYS A 17 -41.03 32.73 13.44
CA CYS A 17 -42.45 33.05 13.61
C CYS A 17 -42.98 33.91 12.46
N PHE A 18 -44.20 33.60 12.00
CA PHE A 18 -44.85 34.39 10.97
C PHE A 18 -45.22 35.79 11.51
N ALA A 19 -44.66 36.86 10.92
CA ALA A 19 -44.92 38.23 11.35
C ALA A 19 -46.33 38.70 10.95
N GLN A 20 -46.99 39.46 11.84
CA GLN A 20 -48.39 39.88 11.76
C GLN A 20 -48.73 40.93 10.65
N LYS A 21 -48.00 40.98 9.53
CA LYS A 21 -48.28 41.92 8.42
C LYS A 21 -47.86 41.38 7.06
N GLN A 22 -48.79 40.77 6.32
CA GLN A 22 -49.26 41.29 5.03
C GLN A 22 -50.50 40.52 4.56
N GLU A 23 -51.50 41.31 4.15
CA GLU A 23 -52.82 40.98 3.60
C GLU A 23 -53.70 40.01 4.40
N ILE A 24 -54.67 40.60 5.12
CA ILE A 24 -55.96 39.97 5.29
C ILE A 24 -56.50 39.78 3.87
N HIS A 25 -56.24 38.63 3.25
CA HIS A 25 -57.16 38.14 2.24
C HIS A 25 -58.43 37.81 3.01
N SER A 26 -59.39 38.74 2.96
CA SER A 26 -60.74 38.51 3.49
C SER A 26 -61.48 37.42 2.71
N ASP A 27 -60.86 36.92 1.64
CA ASP A 27 -61.36 35.87 0.77
C ASP A 27 -60.25 34.83 0.50
N PRO A 28 -60.37 33.58 0.99
CA PRO A 28 -59.40 32.52 0.72
C PRO A 28 -59.29 32.13 -0.77
N THR A 29 -60.15 32.66 -1.65
CA THR A 29 -60.06 32.43 -3.11
C THR A 29 -58.98 33.25 -3.82
N GLU A 30 -58.39 34.28 -3.19
CA GLU A 30 -57.25 35.03 -3.76
C GLU A 30 -55.92 34.24 -3.73
N LEU A 31 -55.88 33.09 -3.05
CA LEU A 31 -54.78 32.12 -3.10
C LEU A 31 -54.95 31.03 -4.19
N ILE A 32 -56.01 31.11 -5.02
CA ILE A 32 -56.13 30.29 -6.22
C ILE A 32 -55.34 30.97 -7.34
N PRO A 33 -54.24 30.40 -7.88
CA PRO A 33 -53.58 31.01 -9.02
C PRO A 33 -54.52 30.99 -10.22
N SER A 34 -54.99 32.15 -10.64
CA SER A 34 -55.49 32.34 -12.00
C SER A 34 -54.30 32.17 -12.95
N THR A 35 -54.11 30.95 -13.46
CA THR A 35 -53.27 30.64 -14.62
C THR A 35 -51.92 31.40 -14.66
N GLY A 36 -50.96 30.97 -13.84
CA GLY A 36 -49.55 31.29 -14.02
C GLY A 36 -48.84 31.85 -12.79
N GLY A 37 -47.94 31.05 -12.20
CA GLY A 37 -46.76 31.57 -11.50
C GLY A 37 -46.54 31.22 -10.02
N GLY A 38 -47.44 30.50 -9.34
CA GLY A 38 -47.21 30.00 -7.97
C GLY A 38 -47.11 28.48 -7.97
N VAL A 39 -46.05 27.91 -7.38
CA VAL A 39 -45.80 26.46 -7.32
C VAL A 39 -46.83 25.81 -6.40
N GLN A 40 -47.83 25.12 -6.97
CA GLN A 40 -48.60 24.12 -6.25
C GLN A 40 -47.84 22.79 -6.31
N PHE A 41 -47.51 22.23 -5.16
CA PHE A 41 -47.00 20.87 -5.08
C PHE A 41 -48.20 19.91 -5.09
N VAL A 42 -48.42 19.27 -6.24
CA VAL A 42 -49.29 18.11 -6.35
C VAL A 42 -48.47 16.91 -5.89
N TYR A 43 -48.85 16.29 -4.78
CA TYR A 43 -48.18 15.08 -4.29
C TYR A 43 -49.04 13.86 -4.64
N THR A 44 -48.40 12.81 -5.17
CA THR A 44 -48.96 11.45 -5.20
C THR A 44 -48.75 10.83 -3.82
N LEU A 45 -49.71 10.03 -3.35
CA LEU A 45 -49.55 9.30 -2.08
C LEU A 45 -48.37 8.33 -2.17
N PRO A 46 -47.59 8.12 -1.07
CA PRO A 46 -47.73 8.77 0.23
C PRO A 46 -47.12 10.19 0.28
N VAL A 47 -47.68 11.04 1.14
CA VAL A 47 -47.13 12.35 1.51
C VAL A 47 -46.50 12.22 2.87
N ASN A 48 -45.21 12.49 3.00
CA ASN A 48 -44.49 12.53 4.28
C ASN A 48 -43.81 13.88 4.44
N LEU A 49 -44.09 14.60 5.53
CA LEU A 49 -43.48 15.88 5.89
C LEU A 49 -42.98 15.80 7.34
N GLU A 50 -41.65 15.77 7.49
CA GLU A 50 -40.98 15.54 8.79
C GLU A 50 -40.41 16.83 9.42
N PHE A 51 -40.55 17.99 8.76
CA PHE A 51 -40.24 19.34 9.29
C PHE A 51 -38.79 19.63 9.76
N GLU A 52 -37.86 18.70 9.55
CA GLU A 52 -36.46 18.76 9.97
C GLU A 52 -35.61 19.83 9.25
N ASP A 53 -35.85 20.05 7.96
CA ASP A 53 -35.01 20.93 7.11
C ASP A 53 -35.40 22.42 7.14
N GLY A 54 -36.33 22.83 8.00
CA GLY A 54 -36.81 24.21 8.11
C GLY A 54 -38.32 24.38 7.87
N PRO A 55 -38.84 25.63 7.94
CA PRO A 55 -40.22 25.89 7.55
C PRO A 55 -40.37 25.61 6.05
N LEU A 56 -40.99 24.48 5.72
CA LEU A 56 -41.59 24.23 4.41
C LEU A 56 -42.51 25.41 4.03
N ASP A 57 -42.94 25.54 2.76
CA ASP A 57 -43.87 26.58 2.23
C ASP A 57 -45.30 26.52 2.87
N LEU A 58 -45.38 26.49 4.20
CA LEU A 58 -46.56 26.46 5.04
C LEU A 58 -47.00 27.90 5.30
N THR A 59 -48.29 28.16 5.10
CA THR A 59 -48.85 29.49 5.29
C THR A 59 -49.68 29.50 6.58
N ALA A 60 -49.27 30.30 7.56
CA ALA A 60 -50.08 30.55 8.75
C ALA A 60 -50.95 31.81 8.58
N LEU A 61 -52.23 31.70 8.88
CA LEU A 61 -53.25 32.73 8.63
C LEU A 61 -54.19 32.89 9.84
N GLY A 62 -55.09 33.88 9.78
CA GLY A 62 -56.09 34.15 10.80
C GLY A 62 -55.77 35.33 11.71
N THR A 63 -56.63 35.59 12.70
CA THR A 63 -56.49 36.72 13.62
C THR A 63 -55.70 36.32 14.87
N GLY A 64 -54.73 37.15 15.27
CA GLY A 64 -53.89 36.87 16.44
C GLY A 64 -52.85 35.75 16.24
N ASN A 65 -52.56 35.34 14.98
CA ASN A 65 -51.68 34.22 14.63
C ASN A 65 -50.35 34.16 15.41
N THR A 66 -50.08 33.01 16.02
CA THR A 66 -48.89 32.70 16.84
C THR A 66 -48.11 31.48 16.33
N TRP A 67 -48.45 30.91 15.17
CA TRP A 67 -47.72 29.78 14.62
C TRP A 67 -46.27 30.17 14.29
N CYS A 68 -45.35 29.27 14.62
CA CYS A 68 -43.93 29.36 14.39
C CYS A 68 -43.40 27.97 14.04
N TRP A 69 -42.37 27.92 13.19
CA TRP A 69 -41.49 26.76 13.15
C TRP A 69 -40.42 26.94 14.21
N ASP A 70 -40.20 25.92 15.03
CA ASP A 70 -39.24 25.97 16.14
C ASP A 70 -38.34 24.74 16.13
N SER A 71 -37.03 25.01 16.15
CA SER A 71 -35.98 24.00 16.28
C SER A 71 -35.21 24.06 17.61
N SER A 72 -35.65 24.94 18.52
CA SER A 72 -34.98 25.15 19.81
C SER A 72 -35.50 24.26 20.94
N ALA A 73 -36.59 23.52 20.71
CA ALA A 73 -37.21 22.60 21.65
C ALA A 73 -37.35 21.20 21.05
N ALA A 74 -37.20 20.15 21.88
CA ALA A 74 -37.22 18.75 21.44
C ALA A 74 -38.52 18.41 20.69
N ALA A 75 -38.39 18.08 19.41
CA ALA A 75 -39.44 17.50 18.55
C ALA A 75 -39.67 16.02 18.93
N ASN A 76 -40.66 15.36 18.32
CA ASN A 76 -40.94 13.95 18.63
C ASN A 76 -39.75 13.07 18.23
N TRP A 77 -39.20 13.29 17.03
CA TRP A 77 -37.90 12.81 16.54
C TRP A 77 -37.28 13.89 15.65
N GLY A 78 -36.03 14.27 15.94
CA GLY A 78 -35.33 15.30 15.17
C GLY A 78 -35.31 16.70 15.80
N TRP A 79 -35.03 17.70 14.97
CA TRP A 79 -34.67 19.07 15.31
C TRP A 79 -35.79 20.07 15.08
N GLY A 80 -36.89 19.79 14.35
CA GLY A 80 -37.89 20.83 13.98
C GLY A 80 -39.37 20.44 14.17
N HIS A 81 -40.22 21.37 14.62
CA HIS A 81 -41.69 21.17 14.64
C HIS A 81 -42.46 22.50 14.44
N PHE A 82 -43.78 22.43 14.22
CA PHE A 82 -44.64 23.62 14.23
C PHE A 82 -45.32 23.81 15.57
N THR A 83 -45.23 25.02 16.13
CA THR A 83 -45.84 25.37 17.42
C THR A 83 -46.50 26.73 17.43
N THR A 84 -47.47 26.91 18.33
CA THR A 84 -48.11 28.22 18.61
C THR A 84 -47.47 28.97 19.78
N ASN A 85 -46.37 28.45 20.35
CA ASN A 85 -45.84 28.93 21.62
C ASN A 85 -44.34 29.27 21.65
N ALA A 86 -43.66 29.30 20.49
CA ALA A 86 -42.22 29.46 20.46
C ALA A 86 -41.74 30.81 21.05
N ASN A 87 -42.65 31.80 21.17
CA ASN A 87 -42.40 33.09 21.83
C ASN A 87 -42.97 33.19 23.27
N GLY A 88 -43.36 32.06 23.89
CA GLY A 88 -44.02 32.00 25.19
C GLY A 88 -45.51 31.64 25.12
N ALA A 89 -46.18 31.58 26.28
CA ALA A 89 -47.60 31.20 26.36
C ALA A 89 -48.47 32.12 25.48
N VAL A 90 -49.45 31.53 24.79
CA VAL A 90 -50.39 32.23 23.92
C VAL A 90 -51.14 33.30 24.74
N GLN A 91 -50.90 34.58 24.43
CA GLN A 91 -51.53 35.70 25.14
C GLN A 91 -52.62 36.37 24.29
N GLY A 92 -53.87 36.30 24.76
CA GLY A 92 -55.01 36.94 24.11
C GLY A 92 -55.85 35.98 23.26
N ALA A 93 -57.02 36.47 22.84
CA ALA A 93 -57.92 35.69 21.99
C ALA A 93 -57.36 35.62 20.56
N GLN A 94 -57.34 34.42 19.97
CA GLN A 94 -56.89 34.20 18.61
C GLN A 94 -57.75 33.16 17.90
N ASP A 95 -57.82 33.27 16.59
CA ASP A 95 -58.41 32.30 15.68
C ASP A 95 -57.48 32.20 14.47
N SER A 96 -56.58 31.22 14.54
CA SER A 96 -55.45 31.08 13.62
C SER A 96 -55.39 29.67 13.03
N TYR A 97 -54.83 29.53 11.85
CA TYR A 97 -54.71 28.22 11.21
C TYR A 97 -53.42 28.11 10.40
N LEU A 98 -52.86 26.89 10.40
CA LEU A 98 -51.71 26.49 9.60
C LEU A 98 -52.21 25.73 8.36
N LEU A 99 -52.04 26.30 7.17
CA LEU A 99 -52.41 25.67 5.91
C LEU A 99 -51.34 24.65 5.50
N LEU A 100 -51.74 23.41 5.26
CA LEU A 100 -50.84 22.32 4.85
C LEU A 100 -50.56 22.39 3.33
N PRO A 101 -49.34 22.12 2.85
CA PRO A 101 -48.85 22.61 1.56
C PRO A 101 -49.11 21.64 0.39
N PHE A 102 -50.01 20.67 0.55
CA PHE A 102 -50.24 19.61 -0.42
C PHE A 102 -51.70 19.50 -0.85
N THR A 103 -51.88 18.97 -2.07
CA THR A 103 -53.17 18.56 -2.62
C THR A 103 -53.15 17.05 -2.83
N VAL A 104 -54.14 16.32 -2.31
CA VAL A 104 -54.31 14.89 -2.59
C VAL A 104 -55.21 14.72 -3.82
N VAL A 105 -54.71 14.03 -4.86
CA VAL A 105 -55.49 13.69 -6.06
C VAL A 105 -56.11 12.30 -5.89
N GLY A 106 -57.44 12.26 -5.73
CA GLY A 106 -58.19 11.05 -5.49
C GLY A 106 -58.24 10.11 -6.69
N THR A 107 -57.35 9.11 -6.74
CA THR A 107 -57.58 7.85 -7.49
C THR A 107 -57.28 6.59 -6.66
N ALA A 108 -57.02 6.73 -5.35
CA ALA A 108 -56.64 5.60 -4.50
C ALA A 108 -57.75 4.54 -4.41
N ALA A 109 -57.38 3.28 -4.66
CA ALA A 109 -58.23 2.10 -4.52
C ALA A 109 -58.56 1.78 -3.04
N SER A 110 -57.92 2.48 -2.09
CA SER A 110 -57.96 2.31 -0.64
C SER A 110 -58.30 3.64 0.06
N VAL A 111 -58.95 3.60 1.25
CA VAL A 111 -59.31 4.81 2.04
C VAL A 111 -58.04 5.42 2.62
N PRO A 112 -57.56 6.59 2.17
CA PRO A 112 -56.31 7.15 2.67
C PRO A 112 -56.43 7.54 4.15
N VAL A 113 -55.33 7.47 4.88
CA VAL A 113 -55.22 7.82 6.29
C VAL A 113 -54.30 9.03 6.43
N ILE A 114 -54.78 10.08 7.10
CA ILE A 114 -53.93 11.18 7.56
C ILE A 114 -53.47 10.88 8.99
N SER A 115 -52.20 11.09 9.27
CA SER A 115 -51.63 10.96 10.61
C SER A 115 -50.57 12.01 10.88
N PHE A 116 -50.44 12.45 12.12
CA PHE A 116 -49.37 13.34 12.57
C PHE A 116 -49.16 13.17 14.07
N GLN A 117 -48.02 13.62 14.58
CA GLN A 117 -47.77 13.73 16.01
C GLN A 117 -48.35 15.04 16.51
N LEU A 118 -49.08 14.97 17.62
CA LEU A 118 -49.73 16.12 18.23
C LEU A 118 -49.42 16.15 19.73
N LYS A 119 -48.98 17.32 20.19
CA LYS A 119 -48.85 17.64 21.61
C LYS A 119 -49.55 18.96 21.86
N TYR A 120 -50.25 19.10 22.99
CA TYR A 120 -50.96 20.33 23.28
C TYR A 120 -51.15 20.55 24.77
N ASN A 121 -51.09 21.81 25.19
CA ASN A 121 -51.39 22.25 26.53
C ASN A 121 -52.18 23.56 26.43
N ILE A 122 -53.49 23.43 26.25
CA ILE A 122 -54.41 24.53 25.99
C ILE A 122 -55.54 24.51 27.02
N SER A 123 -56.15 25.65 27.31
CA SER A 123 -57.20 25.69 28.33
C SER A 123 -58.44 24.92 27.87
N SER A 124 -59.33 24.54 28.80
CA SER A 124 -60.59 23.87 28.45
C SER A 124 -61.54 24.71 27.59
N SER A 125 -61.26 26.01 27.44
CA SER A 125 -61.98 26.95 26.58
C SER A 125 -61.32 27.15 25.22
N ASP A 126 -60.11 26.65 25.02
CA ASP A 126 -59.35 26.73 23.78
C ASP A 126 -59.46 25.40 23.03
N LYS A 127 -59.35 25.45 21.71
CA LYS A 127 -59.69 24.34 20.84
C LYS A 127 -58.71 24.27 19.68
N VAL A 128 -58.28 23.05 19.34
CA VAL A 128 -57.58 22.77 18.09
C VAL A 128 -58.28 21.65 17.33
N TRP A 129 -58.43 21.79 16.02
CA TRP A 129 -59.06 20.77 15.17
C TRP A 129 -58.53 20.83 13.75
N LEU A 130 -58.78 19.78 12.98
CA LEU A 130 -58.38 19.71 11.58
C LEU A 130 -59.56 20.00 10.66
N GLU A 131 -59.35 20.86 9.67
CA GLU A 131 -60.34 21.16 8.64
C GLU A 131 -59.87 20.70 7.26
N VAL A 132 -60.84 20.33 6.41
CA VAL A 132 -60.64 19.92 5.03
C VAL A 132 -61.48 20.77 4.09
N SER A 133 -60.96 21.07 2.90
CA SER A 133 -61.64 21.78 1.83
C SER A 133 -61.32 21.15 0.48
N ASP A 134 -62.22 21.24 -0.49
CA ASP A 134 -61.97 20.84 -1.88
C ASP A 134 -61.87 22.01 -2.85
N ASN A 135 -62.10 23.24 -2.35
CA ASN A 135 -62.28 24.43 -3.17
C ASN A 135 -61.69 25.70 -2.53
N PHE A 136 -61.04 25.59 -1.37
CA PHE A 136 -60.56 26.68 -0.51
C PHE A 136 -61.61 27.67 0.03
N ALA A 137 -62.81 27.72 -0.55
CA ALA A 137 -63.90 28.63 -0.18
C ALA A 137 -64.71 28.11 1.03
N THR A 138 -64.93 26.80 1.11
CA THR A 138 -65.68 26.15 2.20
C THR A 138 -64.82 25.14 2.91
N TRP A 139 -64.79 25.20 4.24
CA TRP A 139 -64.00 24.32 5.10
C TRP A 139 -64.93 23.50 6.01
N GLU A 140 -64.65 22.21 6.10
CA GLU A 140 -65.38 21.22 6.89
C GLU A 140 -64.48 20.73 8.02
N VAL A 141 -65.00 20.50 9.23
CA VAL A 141 -64.20 19.87 10.31
C VAL A 141 -64.11 18.36 10.04
N LEU A 142 -62.90 17.84 9.89
CA LEU A 142 -62.69 16.43 9.55
C LEU A 142 -63.17 15.53 10.69
N GLY A 143 -63.97 14.50 10.40
CA GLY A 143 -64.52 13.59 11.42
C GLY A 143 -65.89 13.99 11.98
N THR A 144 -66.58 14.96 11.37
CA THR A 144 -67.92 15.41 11.80
C THR A 144 -69.07 14.99 10.88
N ARG A 145 -68.78 14.42 9.69
CA ARG A 145 -69.84 13.99 8.78
C ARG A 145 -70.51 12.73 9.33
N ALA A 146 -71.80 12.55 9.02
CA ALA A 146 -72.50 11.31 9.39
C ALA A 146 -71.83 10.05 8.81
N VAL A 147 -71.16 10.18 7.66
CA VAL A 147 -70.36 9.11 7.03
C VAL A 147 -69.05 8.80 7.77
N ASP A 148 -68.54 9.75 8.56
CA ASP A 148 -67.34 9.60 9.38
C ASP A 148 -67.64 8.89 10.72
N SER A 149 -68.91 8.79 11.12
CA SER A 149 -69.32 8.27 12.44
C SER A 149 -69.01 6.79 12.69
N GLY A 150 -68.59 6.03 11.66
CA GLY A 150 -68.08 4.66 11.76
C GLY A 150 -66.55 4.55 11.67
N SER A 151 -65.86 5.65 11.42
CA SER A 151 -64.40 5.74 11.28
C SER A 151 -63.77 6.06 12.61
N THR A 152 -63.14 5.09 13.27
CA THR A 152 -62.41 5.34 14.52
C THR A 152 -60.98 5.75 14.21
N GLY A 153 -60.67 7.05 14.35
CA GLY A 153 -59.29 7.54 14.35
C GLY A 153 -58.55 7.24 15.66
N GLU A 154 -57.23 7.12 15.61
CA GLU A 154 -56.39 6.97 16.80
C GLU A 154 -56.16 8.34 17.44
N ASN A 155 -56.36 8.46 18.76
CA ASN A 155 -56.23 9.71 19.53
C ASN A 155 -56.99 10.92 18.91
N TRP A 156 -57.96 10.63 18.05
CA TRP A 156 -58.78 11.61 17.35
C TRP A 156 -59.92 12.09 18.24
N TYR A 157 -60.40 13.32 18.02
CA TYR A 157 -61.56 13.84 18.73
C TYR A 157 -62.86 13.14 18.28
N ASP A 158 -63.87 13.14 19.15
CA ASP A 158 -65.21 12.61 18.84
C ASP A 158 -65.98 13.59 17.95
N ALA A 159 -66.81 13.10 17.03
CA ALA A 159 -67.76 13.90 16.27
C ALA A 159 -68.68 14.78 17.16
N ALA A 160 -68.98 14.32 18.39
CA ALA A 160 -69.75 15.08 19.37
C ALA A 160 -68.97 16.24 20.01
N GLN A 161 -67.64 16.19 19.99
CA GLN A 161 -66.73 17.25 20.44
C GLN A 161 -65.56 17.35 19.47
N PRO A 162 -65.74 17.99 18.30
CA PRO A 162 -64.83 17.84 17.17
C PRO A 162 -63.60 18.76 17.25
N TYR A 163 -62.92 18.69 18.39
CA TYR A 163 -61.71 19.46 18.69
C TYR A 163 -60.98 18.81 19.87
N TRP A 164 -59.65 18.94 19.87
CA TRP A 164 -58.82 18.68 21.03
C TRP A 164 -58.82 19.91 21.96
N THR A 165 -58.85 19.66 23.27
CA THR A 165 -58.78 20.67 24.33
C THR A 165 -58.13 20.06 25.59
N GLY A 166 -57.59 20.89 26.49
CA GLY A 166 -56.89 20.44 27.68
C GLY A 166 -55.39 20.18 27.46
N THR A 167 -54.84 19.16 28.14
CA THR A 167 -53.39 18.91 28.16
C THR A 167 -53.07 17.46 27.79
N VAL A 168 -52.16 17.29 26.83
CA VAL A 168 -51.44 16.07 26.50
C VAL A 168 -49.95 16.41 26.57
N ALA A 169 -49.24 15.79 27.52
CA ALA A 169 -47.89 16.19 27.92
C ALA A 169 -46.80 15.77 26.92
N ASP A 170 -47.00 14.62 26.27
CA ASP A 170 -46.07 14.01 25.32
C ASP A 170 -46.66 14.02 23.91
N TYR A 171 -45.84 13.84 22.88
CA TYR A 171 -46.35 13.68 21.53
C TYR A 171 -47.16 12.39 21.44
N VAL A 172 -48.38 12.50 20.92
CA VAL A 172 -49.22 11.34 20.59
C VAL A 172 -49.50 11.34 19.10
N ARG A 173 -49.41 10.15 18.49
CA ARG A 173 -49.83 10.00 17.10
C ARG A 173 -51.35 10.11 17.05
N VAL A 174 -51.84 11.08 16.29
CA VAL A 174 -53.25 11.19 15.91
C VAL A 174 -53.40 10.70 14.48
N SER A 175 -54.41 9.87 14.20
CA SER A 175 -54.67 9.37 12.85
C SER A 175 -56.15 9.31 12.53
N PHE A 176 -56.51 9.55 11.28
CA PHE A 176 -57.90 9.50 10.82
C PHE A 176 -58.02 9.00 9.38
N PRO A 177 -58.92 8.03 9.10
CA PRO A 177 -59.21 7.62 7.73
C PRO A 177 -60.11 8.64 7.03
N ILE A 178 -59.70 9.11 5.86
CA ILE A 178 -60.35 10.18 5.10
C ILE A 178 -61.47 9.59 4.22
N VAL A 179 -62.53 9.10 4.85
CA VAL A 179 -63.66 8.43 4.20
C VAL A 179 -64.47 9.41 3.36
N ASP A 180 -64.85 9.01 2.13
CA ASP A 180 -65.78 9.75 1.27
C ASP A 180 -65.28 11.12 0.74
N TYR A 181 -63.96 11.36 0.79
CA TYR A 181 -63.27 12.48 0.13
C TYR A 181 -62.48 12.05 -1.12
N GLN A 182 -62.30 10.74 -1.34
CA GLN A 182 -61.59 10.14 -2.49
C GLN A 182 -62.19 10.51 -3.85
N THR A 183 -63.46 10.91 -3.89
CA THR A 183 -64.16 11.33 -5.11
C THR A 183 -63.89 12.79 -5.49
N ARG A 184 -63.20 13.54 -4.62
CA ARG A 184 -62.87 14.95 -4.83
C ARG A 184 -61.43 15.04 -5.37
N PRO A 185 -61.21 15.74 -6.49
CA PRO A 185 -59.93 15.70 -7.20
C PRO A 185 -58.82 16.47 -6.49
N ASN A 186 -59.16 17.42 -5.59
CA ASN A 186 -58.21 18.22 -4.83
C ASN A 186 -58.72 18.35 -3.41
N LEU A 187 -57.94 17.88 -2.44
CA LEU A 187 -58.22 18.08 -1.01
C LEU A 187 -57.13 18.94 -0.39
N PHE A 188 -57.55 19.93 0.40
CA PHE A 188 -56.73 20.87 1.14
C PHE A 188 -57.01 20.71 2.63
N PHE A 189 -55.97 20.79 3.45
CA PHE A 189 -56.08 20.60 4.89
C PHE A 189 -55.49 21.78 5.64
N ARG A 190 -56.07 22.11 6.79
CA ARG A 190 -55.50 23.09 7.72
C ARG A 190 -55.75 22.70 9.17
N LEU A 191 -54.75 22.90 10.01
CA LEU A 191 -54.87 22.77 11.46
C LEU A 191 -55.28 24.13 12.03
N ARG A 192 -56.43 24.20 12.70
CA ARG A 192 -56.98 25.46 13.23
C ARG A 192 -56.92 25.47 14.74
N PHE A 193 -56.47 26.58 15.31
CA PHE A 193 -56.35 26.82 16.73
C PHE A 193 -57.11 28.10 17.14
N GLU A 194 -58.10 27.92 18.01
CA GLU A 194 -58.90 28.98 18.61
C GLU A 194 -58.57 29.10 20.10
N SER A 195 -58.15 30.28 20.53
CA SER A 195 -57.92 30.61 21.94
C SER A 195 -58.86 31.72 22.39
N SER A 196 -59.43 31.53 23.58
CA SER A 196 -60.30 32.48 24.27
C SER A 196 -59.54 33.64 24.92
N GLY A 197 -58.23 33.49 25.11
CA GLY A 197 -57.37 34.45 25.81
C GLY A 197 -57.64 34.60 27.31
N GLN A 198 -58.52 33.77 27.90
CA GLN A 198 -58.96 33.88 29.30
C GLN A 198 -58.10 33.05 30.28
N ALA A 199 -57.29 32.10 29.80
CA ALA A 199 -56.40 31.27 30.59
C ALA A 199 -55.10 30.95 29.84
N ALA A 200 -53.96 30.94 30.54
CA ALA A 200 -52.64 30.68 29.94
C ALA A 200 -52.44 29.18 29.68
N GLY A 201 -52.46 28.77 28.42
CA GLY A 201 -51.95 27.48 27.95
C GLY A 201 -50.57 27.62 27.32
N GLN A 202 -49.79 26.54 27.29
CA GLN A 202 -48.51 26.49 26.59
C GLN A 202 -48.66 26.19 25.08
N GLY A 203 -49.86 26.09 24.52
CA GLY A 203 -50.07 26.02 23.05
C GLY A 203 -50.16 24.60 22.48
N VAL A 204 -49.97 24.50 21.17
CA VAL A 204 -50.09 23.28 20.35
C VAL A 204 -48.81 23.10 19.55
N TRP A 205 -48.36 21.85 19.46
CA TRP A 205 -47.19 21.39 18.69
C TRP A 205 -47.59 20.26 17.75
N MET A 206 -47.14 20.33 16.50
CA MET A 206 -47.41 19.33 15.46
C MET A 206 -46.12 18.92 14.78
N ASP A 207 -45.97 17.62 14.55
CA ASP A 207 -44.79 16.99 13.97
C ASP A 207 -45.16 15.76 13.11
N ASP A 208 -44.25 15.22 12.30
CA ASP A 208 -44.40 13.99 11.48
C ASP A 208 -45.72 13.88 10.67
N LEU A 209 -46.05 14.86 9.84
CA LEU A 209 -47.30 14.82 9.07
C LEU A 209 -47.21 13.83 7.89
N ARG A 210 -48.10 12.84 7.89
CA ARG A 210 -48.19 11.79 6.86
C ARG A 210 -49.59 11.65 6.30
N ILE A 211 -49.72 11.44 5.00
CA ILE A 211 -50.93 10.93 4.35
C ILE A 211 -50.55 9.75 3.48
N GLN A 212 -51.11 8.59 3.76
CA GLN A 212 -50.80 7.35 3.06
C GLN A 212 -52.08 6.63 2.65
N GLU A 213 -51.96 5.71 1.70
CA GLU A 213 -53.03 4.76 1.42
C GLU A 213 -53.39 3.97 2.69
N GLY A 214 -54.69 3.82 2.96
CA GLY A 214 -55.13 2.98 4.07
C GLY A 214 -55.00 1.51 3.72
N PRO A 215 -54.99 0.61 4.72
CA PRO A 215 -54.93 -0.82 4.47
C PRO A 215 -56.12 -1.24 3.59
N LEU A 216 -55.84 -1.91 2.47
CA LEU A 216 -56.83 -2.49 1.56
C LEU A 216 -57.82 -3.39 2.33
N PRO A 217 -59.11 -3.46 1.93
CA PRO A 217 -60.08 -4.36 2.55
C PRO A 217 -59.64 -5.83 2.35
N ALA A 218 -59.75 -6.61 3.42
CA ALA A 218 -59.26 -7.98 3.52
C ALA A 218 -59.91 -8.94 2.49
N SER A 219 -59.16 -9.33 1.47
CA SER A 219 -59.20 -10.70 0.93
C SER A 219 -58.06 -11.47 1.60
N SER A 220 -58.35 -12.20 2.67
CA SER A 220 -57.34 -12.99 3.36
C SER A 220 -56.99 -14.25 2.56
N LEU A 221 -55.73 -14.42 2.17
CA LEU A 221 -55.20 -15.61 1.51
C LEU A 221 -55.14 -16.81 2.49
N SER A 222 -55.18 -18.03 1.97
CA SER A 222 -55.06 -19.28 2.74
C SER A 222 -53.79 -20.05 2.35
N VAL A 223 -53.33 -20.95 3.20
CA VAL A 223 -52.20 -21.87 2.96
C VAL A 223 -52.69 -23.15 2.23
N PRO A 224 -51.94 -23.72 1.27
CA PRO A 224 -50.62 -23.30 0.80
C PRO A 224 -50.68 -22.05 -0.08
N PHE A 225 -49.63 -21.24 -0.02
CA PHE A 225 -49.44 -20.04 -0.82
C PHE A 225 -48.03 -20.03 -1.41
N SER A 226 -47.90 -19.54 -2.64
CA SER A 226 -46.63 -19.38 -3.34
C SER A 226 -46.59 -18.05 -4.07
N GLU A 227 -45.43 -17.42 -4.09
CA GLU A 227 -45.16 -16.18 -4.80
C GLU A 227 -43.81 -16.31 -5.52
N ASP A 228 -43.85 -16.27 -6.85
CA ASP A 228 -42.68 -16.35 -7.75
C ASP A 228 -42.36 -14.98 -8.38
N PHE A 229 -43.13 -13.93 -8.08
CA PHE A 229 -42.98 -12.56 -8.60
C PHE A 229 -43.08 -12.40 -10.13
N GLU A 230 -43.36 -13.48 -10.88
CA GLU A 230 -43.39 -13.46 -12.34
C GLU A 230 -44.58 -12.68 -12.92
N THR A 231 -45.62 -12.48 -12.12
CA THR A 231 -46.79 -11.67 -12.49
C THR A 231 -46.81 -10.29 -11.82
N GLY A 232 -45.69 -9.90 -11.20
CA GLY A 232 -45.62 -8.78 -10.28
C GLY A 232 -46.18 -9.14 -8.90
N ALA A 233 -46.25 -8.16 -7.99
CA ALA A 233 -46.71 -8.37 -6.61
C ALA A 233 -47.89 -7.43 -6.25
N PRO A 234 -49.06 -7.53 -6.93
CA PRO A 234 -50.14 -6.54 -6.80
C PRO A 234 -50.80 -6.49 -5.41
N ASP A 235 -50.72 -7.58 -4.64
CA ASP A 235 -51.28 -7.68 -3.29
C ASP A 235 -50.25 -7.43 -2.17
N TRP A 236 -48.99 -7.18 -2.55
CA TRP A 236 -47.91 -6.78 -1.65
C TRP A 236 -47.80 -5.26 -1.62
N THR A 237 -47.32 -4.72 -0.50
CA THR A 237 -47.19 -3.25 -0.34
C THR A 237 -45.81 -2.91 0.20
N ASN A 238 -45.22 -1.80 -0.23
CA ASN A 238 -43.97 -1.26 0.30
C ASN A 238 -44.20 0.17 0.86
N ALA A 239 -43.27 0.64 1.70
CA ALA A 239 -43.34 1.99 2.27
C ALA A 239 -42.47 3.02 1.51
N SER A 240 -41.57 2.56 0.65
CA SER A 240 -40.63 3.39 -0.12
C SER A 240 -40.40 2.84 -1.54
N THR A 241 -39.57 3.52 -2.33
CA THR A 241 -39.15 3.11 -3.67
C THR A 241 -37.97 2.13 -3.69
N LEU A 242 -37.41 1.75 -2.53
CA LEU A 242 -36.31 0.80 -2.43
C LEU A 242 -36.73 -0.58 -3.00
N TRP A 243 -37.74 -1.20 -2.42
CA TRP A 243 -38.18 -2.52 -2.86
C TRP A 243 -38.90 -2.47 -4.21
N GLU A 244 -38.32 -3.13 -5.20
CA GLU A 244 -38.79 -3.23 -6.59
C GLU A 244 -39.02 -4.70 -6.98
N VAL A 245 -40.03 -4.96 -7.81
CA VAL A 245 -40.28 -6.28 -8.39
C VAL A 245 -39.98 -6.22 -9.88
N GLY A 246 -39.08 -7.09 -10.34
CA GLY A 246 -38.71 -7.15 -11.75
C GLY A 246 -37.45 -7.97 -12.00
N ALA A 247 -36.97 -7.91 -13.25
CA ALA A 247 -35.71 -8.55 -13.63
C ALA A 247 -34.52 -7.71 -13.14
N PRO A 248 -33.60 -8.27 -12.34
CA PRO A 248 -32.38 -7.57 -11.96
C PRO A 248 -31.56 -7.16 -13.20
N THR A 249 -31.08 -5.92 -13.26
CA THR A 249 -30.34 -5.36 -14.42
C THR A 249 -28.98 -4.75 -14.07
N SER A 250 -28.51 -4.86 -12.82
CA SER A 250 -27.22 -4.33 -12.38
C SER A 250 -26.06 -4.92 -13.19
N THR A 251 -25.20 -4.07 -13.74
CA THR A 251 -24.00 -4.49 -14.50
C THR A 251 -22.75 -4.62 -13.62
N ARG A 252 -22.86 -4.54 -12.29
CA ARG A 252 -21.71 -4.38 -11.38
C ARG A 252 -21.48 -5.44 -10.27
N ASN A 253 -22.34 -6.44 -10.00
CA ASN A 253 -21.99 -7.75 -9.38
C ASN A 253 -23.22 -8.60 -8.89
N LEU A 254 -22.94 -9.89 -8.61
CA LEU A 254 -23.65 -10.96 -7.87
C LEU A 254 -25.11 -11.36 -8.20
N PHE A 255 -26.02 -10.46 -8.55
CA PHE A 255 -27.45 -10.78 -8.76
C PHE A 255 -27.90 -10.60 -10.22
N ASP A 256 -27.30 -11.32 -11.17
CA ASP A 256 -27.66 -11.24 -12.60
C ASP A 256 -28.65 -12.32 -13.06
N GLN A 257 -29.11 -13.19 -12.16
CA GLN A 257 -30.05 -14.29 -12.42
C GLN A 257 -31.06 -14.41 -11.29
N THR A 258 -32.32 -14.72 -11.58
CA THR A 258 -33.32 -15.09 -10.55
C THR A 258 -33.21 -16.59 -10.22
N VAL A 259 -33.75 -17.01 -9.08
CA VAL A 259 -33.74 -18.43 -8.68
C VAL A 259 -34.78 -19.21 -9.47
N GLU A 260 -35.96 -18.61 -9.66
CA GLU A 260 -37.02 -19.10 -10.53
C GLU A 260 -37.39 -18.00 -11.54
N GLY A 261 -37.85 -18.41 -12.74
CA GLY A 261 -38.37 -17.46 -13.73
C GLY A 261 -37.38 -16.37 -14.20
N ASN A 262 -37.83 -15.12 -14.28
CA ASN A 262 -37.05 -13.95 -14.70
C ASN A 262 -37.26 -12.71 -13.81
N GLN A 263 -38.15 -12.74 -12.82
CA GLN A 263 -38.46 -11.62 -11.94
C GLN A 263 -38.30 -12.02 -10.48
N ALA A 264 -37.81 -11.09 -9.67
CA ALA A 264 -37.66 -11.29 -8.23
C ALA A 264 -37.99 -9.99 -7.49
N LEU A 265 -38.11 -10.07 -6.17
CA LEU A 265 -38.17 -8.90 -5.29
C LEU A 265 -36.74 -8.46 -4.94
N VAL A 266 -36.39 -7.21 -5.24
CA VAL A 266 -35.03 -6.68 -5.07
C VAL A 266 -35.07 -5.29 -4.45
N THR A 267 -34.07 -4.92 -3.65
CA THR A 267 -33.94 -3.56 -3.07
C THR A 267 -33.55 -2.46 -4.06
N GLU A 268 -33.13 -2.78 -5.29
CA GLU A 268 -33.00 -1.85 -6.42
C GLU A 268 -32.69 -2.66 -7.71
N LEU A 269 -33.52 -2.60 -8.76
CA LEU A 269 -33.33 -3.42 -9.96
C LEU A 269 -32.16 -2.97 -10.83
N SER A 270 -31.84 -1.67 -10.81
CA SER A 270 -30.92 -1.04 -11.77
C SER A 270 -29.50 -0.83 -11.24
N GLY A 271 -29.22 -1.22 -10.00
CA GLY A 271 -27.91 -1.05 -9.39
C GLY A 271 -27.92 -1.18 -7.88
N THR A 272 -27.02 -0.45 -7.24
CA THR A 272 -26.82 -0.47 -5.79
C THR A 272 -27.80 0.42 -5.08
N TYR A 273 -28.31 -0.05 -3.93
CA TYR A 273 -29.20 0.77 -3.11
C TYR A 273 -28.50 2.07 -2.71
N SER A 274 -29.19 3.21 -2.89
CA SER A 274 -28.65 4.50 -2.47
C SER A 274 -28.47 4.56 -0.95
N GLN A 275 -27.36 5.14 -0.47
CA GLN A 275 -27.18 5.47 0.96
C GLN A 275 -28.39 6.26 1.44
N LEU A 276 -29.26 5.60 2.19
CA LEU A 276 -30.39 6.24 2.82
C LEU A 276 -29.81 7.26 3.83
N GLY A 277 -30.11 8.54 3.63
CA GLY A 277 -29.62 9.59 4.52
C GLY A 277 -30.17 9.35 5.93
N ASP A 278 -29.31 9.18 6.92
CA ASP A 278 -29.67 9.06 8.34
C ASP A 278 -30.64 7.90 8.71
N LEU A 279 -30.10 6.68 8.89
CA LEU A 279 -30.76 5.54 9.58
C LEU A 279 -32.19 5.19 9.09
N GLU A 280 -32.43 5.13 7.78
CA GLU A 280 -33.74 4.74 7.27
C GLU A 280 -33.92 3.21 7.30
N VAL A 281 -35.04 2.76 7.91
CA VAL A 281 -35.53 1.39 7.86
C VAL A 281 -36.66 1.33 6.85
N ASP A 282 -36.63 0.37 5.93
CA ASP A 282 -37.70 0.13 4.97
C ASP A 282 -38.26 -1.29 5.03
N TYR A 283 -39.49 -1.45 4.54
CA TYR A 283 -40.28 -2.66 4.67
C TYR A 283 -41.04 -3.04 3.40
N PHE A 284 -41.07 -4.34 3.11
CA PHE A 284 -41.93 -4.96 2.09
C PHE A 284 -42.94 -5.91 2.77
N TYR A 285 -44.23 -5.62 2.66
CA TYR A 285 -45.28 -6.30 3.42
C TYR A 285 -46.00 -7.34 2.56
N SER A 286 -46.16 -8.54 3.13
CA SER A 286 -47.00 -9.59 2.56
C SER A 286 -48.48 -9.18 2.53
N PRO A 287 -49.31 -9.86 1.74
CA PRO A 287 -50.76 -9.86 1.95
C PRO A 287 -51.12 -10.41 3.34
N ARG A 288 -52.38 -10.24 3.74
CA ARG A 288 -52.90 -10.84 4.98
C ARG A 288 -53.38 -12.27 4.77
N PHE A 289 -53.08 -13.15 5.71
CA PHE A 289 -53.47 -14.55 5.71
C PHE A 289 -54.53 -14.85 6.78
N ASN A 290 -55.51 -15.69 6.42
CA ASN A 290 -56.46 -16.27 7.35
C ASN A 290 -56.12 -17.75 7.57
N LEU A 291 -55.60 -18.03 8.76
CA LEU A 291 -55.08 -19.33 9.17
C LEU A 291 -55.95 -19.96 10.28
N THR A 292 -57.20 -19.51 10.44
CA THR A 292 -58.11 -20.03 11.49
C THR A 292 -58.37 -21.53 11.41
N ASP A 293 -58.22 -22.11 10.21
CA ASP A 293 -58.51 -23.51 9.93
C ASP A 293 -57.28 -24.41 10.05
N LEU A 294 -56.10 -23.84 10.33
CA LEU A 294 -54.86 -24.60 10.55
C LEU A 294 -54.71 -25.01 12.01
N ASN A 295 -54.28 -26.24 12.23
CA ASN A 295 -53.95 -26.78 13.56
C ASN A 295 -52.44 -26.78 13.85
N GLU A 296 -51.63 -26.44 12.85
CA GLU A 296 -50.17 -26.38 12.90
C GLU A 296 -49.71 -25.08 12.23
N ASP A 297 -48.61 -24.51 12.73
CA ASP A 297 -48.06 -23.26 12.20
C ASP A 297 -47.50 -23.51 10.79
N PRO A 298 -47.87 -22.68 9.80
CA PRO A 298 -47.29 -22.81 8.47
C PRO A 298 -45.83 -22.37 8.45
N VAL A 299 -45.09 -22.91 7.51
CA VAL A 299 -43.67 -22.68 7.29
C VAL A 299 -43.51 -21.68 6.15
N LEU A 300 -42.87 -20.55 6.43
CA LEU A 300 -42.41 -19.59 5.43
C LEU A 300 -41.06 -20.05 4.89
N SER A 301 -40.93 -20.21 3.58
CA SER A 301 -39.66 -20.43 2.89
C SER A 301 -39.48 -19.44 1.74
N PHE A 302 -38.25 -19.02 1.47
CA PHE A 302 -37.88 -18.22 0.31
C PHE A 302 -36.39 -18.36 0.04
N PHE A 303 -35.96 -18.13 -1.20
CA PHE A 303 -34.55 -17.96 -1.50
C PHE A 303 -34.13 -16.51 -1.32
N GLN A 304 -32.93 -16.32 -0.79
CA GLN A 304 -32.32 -14.99 -0.68
C GLN A 304 -30.93 -14.93 -1.32
N GLY A 305 -30.64 -13.77 -1.89
CA GLY A 305 -29.28 -13.30 -2.20
C GLY A 305 -29.03 -11.99 -1.43
N ARG A 306 -27.82 -11.77 -0.91
CA ARG A 306 -27.49 -10.53 -0.17
C ARG A 306 -26.08 -10.03 -0.46
N ASN A 307 -25.96 -8.75 -0.80
CA ASN A 307 -24.71 -8.03 -0.90
C ASN A 307 -24.92 -6.72 -0.13
N MET A 308 -24.65 -6.77 1.17
CA MET A 308 -24.89 -5.67 2.11
C MET A 308 -23.58 -5.33 2.81
N ALA A 309 -23.44 -4.10 3.30
CA ALA A 309 -22.25 -3.70 4.06
C ALA A 309 -22.08 -4.60 5.30
N PHE A 310 -20.87 -5.14 5.48
CA PHE A 310 -20.58 -6.11 6.54
C PHE A 310 -20.70 -5.46 7.92
N GLU A 311 -21.33 -6.15 8.88
CA GLU A 311 -21.61 -5.70 10.25
C GLU A 311 -22.53 -4.48 10.46
N GLU A 312 -22.79 -3.69 9.42
CA GLU A 312 -23.52 -2.42 9.49
C GLU A 312 -25.01 -2.52 9.14
N ASP A 313 -25.36 -3.28 8.09
CA ASP A 313 -26.73 -3.37 7.58
C ASP A 313 -27.53 -4.55 8.19
N ASP A 314 -28.86 -4.42 8.26
CA ASP A 314 -29.78 -5.42 8.84
C ASP A 314 -30.89 -5.80 7.86
N PHE A 315 -30.88 -7.07 7.44
CA PHE A 315 -32.01 -7.72 6.79
C PHE A 315 -32.70 -8.70 7.75
N SER A 316 -34.02 -8.58 7.92
CA SER A 316 -34.80 -9.42 8.84
C SER A 316 -36.25 -9.62 8.41
N VAL A 317 -36.91 -10.65 8.95
CA VAL A 317 -38.37 -10.87 8.80
C VAL A 317 -39.08 -10.56 10.10
N GLU A 318 -40.20 -9.84 10.00
CA GLU A 318 -41.12 -9.59 11.10
C GLU A 318 -42.52 -10.07 10.74
N TYR A 319 -43.33 -10.43 11.74
CA TYR A 319 -44.70 -10.87 11.55
C TYR A 319 -45.64 -10.31 12.63
N THR A 320 -46.93 -10.29 12.31
CA THR A 320 -48.00 -9.84 13.19
C THR A 320 -49.11 -10.87 13.22
N LEU A 321 -49.73 -11.03 14.39
CA LEU A 321 -50.92 -11.86 14.60
C LEU A 321 -52.19 -11.02 14.81
N ASP A 322 -52.06 -9.68 14.83
CA ASP A 322 -53.11 -8.75 15.28
C ASP A 322 -53.44 -7.65 14.27
N ALA A 323 -53.21 -7.94 12.97
CA ALA A 323 -53.37 -7.01 11.84
C ALA A 323 -52.43 -5.79 11.87
N GLY A 324 -51.19 -6.00 12.32
CA GLY A 324 -50.12 -5.01 12.25
C GLY A 324 -50.11 -4.00 13.39
N ARG A 325 -50.84 -4.26 14.48
CA ARG A 325 -50.77 -3.43 15.69
C ARG A 325 -49.48 -3.70 16.45
N THR A 326 -49.05 -4.96 16.49
CA THR A 326 -47.76 -5.36 17.01
C THR A 326 -47.03 -6.22 15.98
N TRP A 327 -45.73 -5.98 15.85
CA TRP A 327 -44.83 -6.72 14.99
C TRP A 327 -43.76 -7.36 15.86
N ALA A 328 -43.53 -8.66 15.66
CA ALA A 328 -42.48 -9.42 16.30
C ALA A 328 -41.46 -9.85 15.25
N ARG A 329 -40.18 -9.83 15.59
CA ARG A 329 -39.14 -10.44 14.74
C ARG A 329 -39.32 -11.95 14.72
N LEU A 330 -39.27 -12.54 13.52
CA LEU A 330 -39.44 -13.96 13.31
C LEU A 330 -38.09 -14.66 13.52
N GLY A 331 -38.02 -15.59 14.47
CA GLY A 331 -36.80 -16.34 14.82
C GLY A 331 -35.71 -15.53 15.52
N ALA A 332 -34.62 -16.22 15.85
CA ALA A 332 -33.41 -15.71 16.49
C ALA A 332 -32.15 -16.35 15.87
N PHE A 333 -30.98 -15.75 16.04
CA PHE A 333 -29.73 -16.36 15.59
C PHE A 333 -29.50 -17.72 16.25
N GLY A 334 -29.07 -18.69 15.44
CA GLY A 334 -28.84 -20.07 15.86
C GLY A 334 -30.09 -20.96 15.81
N ASP A 335 -31.23 -20.42 15.35
CA ASP A 335 -32.42 -21.22 15.06
C ASP A 335 -32.20 -22.24 13.94
N SER A 336 -31.23 -22.01 13.05
CA SER A 336 -30.76 -22.98 12.04
C SER A 336 -30.19 -24.28 12.63
N ILE A 337 -29.93 -24.33 13.94
CA ILE A 337 -29.30 -25.47 14.63
C ILE A 337 -30.33 -26.27 15.46
N ASN A 338 -31.53 -25.74 15.77
CA ASN A 338 -32.35 -26.25 16.87
C ASN A 338 -33.86 -26.43 16.61
N GLY A 339 -34.33 -26.63 15.38
CA GLY A 339 -35.75 -26.97 15.14
C GLY A 339 -36.02 -27.66 13.80
N PRO A 340 -37.06 -28.52 13.70
CA PRO A 340 -37.35 -29.32 12.50
C PRO A 340 -37.78 -28.49 11.28
N TYR A 341 -38.21 -27.23 11.46
CA TYR A 341 -38.72 -26.37 10.37
C TYR A 341 -37.95 -25.04 10.24
N ARG A 342 -36.73 -24.97 10.77
CA ARG A 342 -35.90 -23.75 10.80
C ARG A 342 -34.60 -24.00 10.05
N HIS A 343 -34.33 -23.21 9.01
CA HIS A 343 -33.16 -23.40 8.15
C HIS A 343 -32.60 -22.06 7.66
N ASN A 344 -31.26 -21.91 7.68
CA ASN A 344 -30.52 -20.69 7.31
C ASN A 344 -31.10 -19.39 7.88
N TRP A 345 -31.61 -19.47 9.11
CA TRP A 345 -32.31 -18.37 9.76
C TRP A 345 -31.36 -17.54 10.64
N TYR A 346 -30.99 -16.36 10.13
CA TYR A 346 -30.05 -15.37 10.68
C TYR A 346 -28.58 -15.83 10.87
N ASN A 347 -27.65 -14.93 10.56
CA ASN A 347 -26.20 -15.14 10.70
C ASN A 347 -25.51 -14.16 11.67
N ALA A 348 -26.26 -13.25 12.31
CA ALA A 348 -25.74 -12.33 13.33
C ALA A 348 -26.71 -12.13 14.51
N GLN A 349 -26.14 -11.84 15.70
CA GLN A 349 -26.86 -11.47 16.94
C GLN A 349 -26.76 -9.95 17.22
N ASN A 350 -27.64 -9.43 18.09
CA ASN A 350 -27.69 -8.03 18.55
C ASN A 350 -27.83 -6.95 17.44
N PRO A 351 -29.01 -6.82 16.79
CA PRO A 351 -30.20 -7.70 16.85
C PRO A 351 -30.05 -8.96 15.97
N ASP A 352 -30.94 -9.94 16.13
CA ASP A 352 -30.98 -11.17 15.33
C ASP A 352 -31.27 -10.88 13.85
N ARG A 353 -30.30 -11.03 12.94
CA ARG A 353 -30.42 -10.56 11.55
C ARG A 353 -29.60 -11.36 10.56
N TRP A 354 -29.88 -11.17 9.27
CA TRP A 354 -28.91 -11.43 8.21
C TRP A 354 -28.07 -10.19 7.95
N ASN A 355 -26.75 -10.35 7.86
CA ASN A 355 -25.79 -9.31 7.50
C ASN A 355 -24.77 -9.81 6.44
N GLY A 356 -24.02 -8.87 5.85
CA GLY A 356 -22.88 -9.16 4.97
C GLY A 356 -23.24 -9.67 3.57
N VAL A 357 -22.29 -10.40 2.96
CA VAL A 357 -22.36 -10.87 1.57
C VAL A 357 -22.63 -12.37 1.51
N LEU A 358 -23.56 -12.76 0.66
CA LEU A 358 -23.88 -14.13 0.28
C LEU A 358 -23.75 -14.23 -1.25
N ALA A 359 -22.70 -14.91 -1.71
CA ALA A 359 -22.33 -14.95 -3.13
C ALA A 359 -23.21 -15.85 -4.01
N ASN A 360 -24.01 -16.75 -3.40
CA ASN A 360 -24.94 -17.67 -4.10
C ASN A 360 -26.30 -17.65 -3.40
N TYR A 361 -27.38 -17.98 -4.09
CA TYR A 361 -28.71 -18.04 -3.47
C TYR A 361 -28.81 -19.14 -2.40
N GLU A 362 -29.42 -18.83 -1.26
CA GLU A 362 -29.72 -19.81 -0.21
C GLU A 362 -31.21 -19.79 0.15
N GLU A 363 -31.79 -20.98 0.34
CA GLU A 363 -33.15 -21.10 0.88
C GLU A 363 -33.12 -20.82 2.38
N SER A 364 -34.05 -19.98 2.85
CA SER A 364 -34.27 -19.63 4.25
C SER A 364 -35.68 -19.99 4.65
N GLN A 365 -35.81 -20.72 5.77
CA GLN A 365 -37.09 -21.30 6.18
C GLN A 365 -37.34 -21.11 7.68
N HIS A 366 -38.56 -20.73 8.05
CA HIS A 366 -39.00 -20.68 9.44
C HIS A 366 -40.52 -20.83 9.59
N GLU A 367 -40.97 -21.52 10.63
CA GLU A 367 -42.37 -21.58 11.04
C GLU A 367 -42.89 -20.21 11.50
N LEU A 368 -44.09 -19.79 11.08
CA LEU A 368 -44.74 -18.59 11.61
C LEU A 368 -45.30 -18.91 13.01
N THR A 369 -44.42 -18.90 14.03
CA THR A 369 -44.75 -19.34 15.39
C THR A 369 -46.03 -18.69 15.93
N GLY A 370 -47.02 -19.50 16.30
CA GLY A 370 -48.30 -19.06 16.86
C GLY A 370 -49.32 -18.52 15.85
N ALA A 371 -49.07 -18.68 14.54
CA ALA A 371 -49.96 -18.24 13.47
C ALA A 371 -51.14 -19.19 13.23
N ALA A 372 -51.04 -20.47 13.61
CA ALA A 372 -52.13 -21.43 13.54
C ALA A 372 -53.35 -20.93 14.34
N GLY A 373 -54.54 -21.02 13.73
CA GLY A 373 -55.78 -20.55 14.34
C GLY A 373 -55.97 -19.02 14.29
N GLN A 374 -55.04 -18.24 13.74
CA GLN A 374 -55.13 -16.77 13.67
C GLN A 374 -55.68 -16.29 12.32
N GLY A 375 -56.61 -15.32 12.34
CA GLY A 375 -57.28 -14.82 11.12
C GLY A 375 -56.71 -13.53 10.54
N LYS A 376 -55.61 -13.01 11.09
CA LYS A 376 -55.08 -11.66 10.81
C LYS A 376 -53.55 -11.66 10.73
N VAL A 377 -52.99 -12.72 10.15
CA VAL A 377 -51.54 -12.90 10.07
C VAL A 377 -50.97 -12.15 8.88
N GLN A 378 -49.83 -11.50 9.06
CA GLN A 378 -49.08 -10.83 8.00
C GLN A 378 -47.59 -10.87 8.35
N PHE A 379 -46.71 -10.96 7.37
CA PHE A 379 -45.27 -10.82 7.56
C PHE A 379 -44.70 -9.69 6.70
N ARG A 380 -43.50 -9.23 7.03
CA ARG A 380 -42.78 -8.20 6.28
C ARG A 380 -41.29 -8.48 6.26
N PHE A 381 -40.66 -8.20 5.14
CA PHE A 381 -39.23 -8.08 5.01
C PHE A 381 -38.81 -6.69 5.47
N ARG A 382 -37.75 -6.61 6.27
CA ARG A 382 -37.21 -5.39 6.85
C ARG A 382 -35.77 -5.23 6.40
N PHE A 383 -35.42 -4.07 5.85
CA PHE A 383 -34.06 -3.69 5.49
C PHE A 383 -33.69 -2.38 6.19
N LEU A 384 -32.51 -2.32 6.80
CA LEU A 384 -31.95 -1.14 7.46
C LEU A 384 -30.52 -0.93 6.95
N SER A 385 -30.23 0.29 6.51
CA SER A 385 -28.87 0.71 6.14
C SER A 385 -28.31 1.77 7.11
N THR A 386 -27.02 1.70 7.45
CA THR A 386 -26.37 2.66 8.37
C THR A 386 -25.27 3.50 7.69
N ARG A 387 -24.92 4.66 8.27
CA ARG A 387 -24.29 5.80 7.57
C ARG A 387 -22.76 5.72 7.44
N GLN A 388 -22.11 4.58 7.68
CA GLN A 388 -20.69 4.56 8.05
C GLN A 388 -19.71 3.84 7.11
N GLU A 389 -19.93 3.73 5.79
CA GLU A 389 -18.81 3.67 4.83
C GLU A 389 -19.21 3.85 3.35
N ILE A 390 -18.23 4.16 2.50
CA ILE A 390 -18.34 4.35 1.03
C ILE A 390 -18.38 2.97 0.34
N ALA A 391 -19.29 2.09 0.76
CA ALA A 391 -19.47 0.79 0.13
C ALA A 391 -20.69 0.80 -0.79
N ILE A 392 -20.44 0.55 -2.08
CA ILE A 392 -21.44 0.41 -3.15
C ILE A 392 -21.90 -1.06 -3.10
N ALA A 393 -23.08 -1.35 -2.57
CA ALA A 393 -23.58 -2.73 -2.39
C ALA A 393 -24.96 -2.93 -3.05
N ASP A 394 -25.25 -4.14 -3.55
CA ASP A 394 -26.44 -4.42 -4.38
C ASP A 394 -27.72 -4.68 -3.57
N GLY A 395 -27.60 -4.93 -2.26
CA GLY A 395 -28.72 -5.07 -1.32
C GLY A 395 -29.23 -6.50 -1.23
N VAL A 396 -30.55 -6.71 -1.25
CA VAL A 396 -31.19 -8.02 -1.03
C VAL A 396 -32.07 -8.40 -2.22
N LEU A 397 -32.00 -9.68 -2.62
CA LEU A 397 -32.90 -10.35 -3.57
C LEU A 397 -33.68 -11.44 -2.85
N ILE A 398 -34.98 -11.53 -3.11
CA ILE A 398 -35.90 -12.56 -2.58
C ILE A 398 -36.67 -13.17 -3.75
N ASP A 399 -36.76 -14.50 -3.77
CA ASP A 399 -37.42 -15.24 -4.84
C ASP A 399 -37.99 -16.59 -4.35
N ALA A 400 -38.89 -17.20 -5.14
CA ALA A 400 -39.52 -18.50 -4.92
C ALA A 400 -40.08 -18.67 -3.48
N LEU A 401 -40.92 -17.71 -3.07
CA LEU A 401 -41.49 -17.68 -1.73
C LEU A 401 -42.65 -18.66 -1.61
N THR A 402 -42.69 -19.40 -0.51
CA THR A 402 -43.78 -20.32 -0.18
C THR A 402 -44.21 -20.17 1.28
N LEU A 403 -45.48 -20.43 1.53
CA LEU A 403 -46.07 -20.56 2.86
C LEU A 403 -46.93 -21.81 2.86
N GLU A 404 -46.43 -22.89 3.46
CA GLU A 404 -47.01 -24.24 3.39
C GLU A 404 -47.13 -24.88 4.78
N LEU A 405 -47.86 -26.00 4.89
CA LEU A 405 -47.77 -26.84 6.09
C LEU A 405 -46.51 -27.72 6.00
N PRO A 406 -45.93 -28.14 7.14
CA PRO A 406 -44.80 -29.08 7.13
C PRO A 406 -45.06 -30.32 6.26
N ALA A 407 -44.11 -30.64 5.38
CA ALA A 407 -44.17 -31.85 4.57
C ALA A 407 -44.02 -33.09 5.45
N ALA A 408 -44.70 -34.19 5.11
CA ALA A 408 -44.60 -35.43 5.88
C ALA A 408 -43.20 -36.08 5.74
N GLN A 409 -42.61 -36.03 4.55
CA GLN A 409 -41.26 -36.49 4.26
C GLN A 409 -40.52 -35.35 3.55
N ASP A 410 -39.36 -34.95 4.08
CA ASP A 410 -38.50 -33.90 3.54
C ASP A 410 -37.08 -34.13 4.08
N LEU A 411 -36.18 -34.68 3.26
CA LEU A 411 -34.78 -34.91 3.59
C LEU A 411 -33.90 -33.91 2.88
N LYS A 412 -32.98 -33.31 3.63
CA LYS A 412 -32.02 -32.35 3.12
C LYS A 412 -30.60 -32.85 3.24
N VAL A 413 -29.79 -32.64 2.20
CA VAL A 413 -28.32 -32.71 2.34
C VAL A 413 -27.82 -31.42 3.00
N LEU A 414 -27.30 -31.52 4.23
CA LEU A 414 -26.77 -30.38 4.98
C LEU A 414 -25.33 -30.06 4.59
N GLU A 415 -24.47 -31.07 4.58
CA GLU A 415 -23.03 -30.89 4.44
C GLU A 415 -22.39 -32.06 3.70
N MET A 416 -21.26 -31.77 3.02
CA MET A 416 -20.39 -32.76 2.39
C MET A 416 -18.92 -32.42 2.68
N LEU A 417 -18.17 -33.37 3.22
CA LEU A 417 -16.74 -33.25 3.59
C LEU A 417 -15.96 -34.57 3.34
N PRO A 418 -14.62 -34.53 3.15
CA PRO A 418 -13.83 -33.34 2.84
C PRO A 418 -14.14 -32.84 1.42
N ILE A 419 -13.62 -31.66 1.05
CA ILE A 419 -13.82 -31.05 -0.28
C ILE A 419 -12.56 -31.08 -1.15
N GLU A 420 -11.48 -31.66 -0.64
CA GLU A 420 -10.20 -31.80 -1.33
C GLU A 420 -9.79 -33.27 -1.28
N PHE A 421 -9.35 -33.79 -2.43
CA PHE A 421 -9.01 -35.19 -2.62
C PHE A 421 -7.64 -35.32 -3.29
N GLU A 422 -6.88 -36.34 -2.91
CA GLU A 422 -5.60 -36.69 -3.52
C GLU A 422 -5.79 -37.90 -4.45
N PHE A 423 -5.08 -37.92 -5.59
CA PHE A 423 -5.23 -38.97 -6.60
C PHE A 423 -4.80 -40.39 -6.10
N ASP A 424 -5.48 -41.44 -6.57
CA ASP A 424 -5.17 -42.88 -6.42
C ASP A 424 -5.39 -43.56 -5.04
N GLU A 425 -6.18 -43.01 -4.12
CA GLU A 425 -6.72 -43.76 -2.97
C GLU A 425 -8.21 -44.07 -3.11
N LEU A 426 -8.73 -45.01 -2.30
CA LEU A 426 -10.17 -45.12 -2.12
C LEU A 426 -10.61 -43.92 -1.27
N ASP A 427 -11.20 -42.93 -1.91
CA ASP A 427 -11.70 -41.72 -1.27
C ASP A 427 -12.89 -42.05 -0.36
N THR A 428 -13.06 -41.19 0.65
CA THR A 428 -14.20 -41.23 1.56
C THR A 428 -14.85 -39.87 1.64
N VAL A 429 -16.17 -39.81 1.52
CA VAL A 429 -16.97 -38.61 1.70
C VAL A 429 -17.98 -38.84 2.80
N ARG A 430 -18.00 -37.96 3.79
CA ARG A 430 -19.07 -37.82 4.76
C ARG A 430 -20.11 -36.85 4.20
N VAL A 431 -21.36 -37.31 4.14
CA VAL A 431 -22.53 -36.49 3.85
C VAL A 431 -23.40 -36.42 5.10
N GLN A 432 -23.68 -35.22 5.60
CA GLN A 432 -24.64 -35.04 6.67
C GLN A 432 -26.03 -34.77 6.07
N VAL A 433 -27.03 -35.51 6.54
CA VAL A 433 -28.42 -35.39 6.10
C VAL A 433 -29.30 -35.01 7.29
N LEU A 434 -30.25 -34.10 7.09
CA LEU A 434 -31.27 -33.70 8.06
C LEU A 434 -32.65 -34.14 7.58
N ASN A 435 -33.49 -34.62 8.50
CA ASN A 435 -34.90 -34.81 8.22
C ASN A 435 -35.71 -33.59 8.68
N LEU A 436 -36.16 -32.79 7.70
CA LEU A 436 -37.07 -31.65 7.88
C LEU A 436 -38.55 -32.08 7.87
N GLY A 437 -38.84 -33.31 7.47
CA GLY A 437 -40.19 -33.87 7.43
C GLY A 437 -40.76 -34.08 8.83
N ALA A 438 -42.09 -34.03 8.93
CA ALA A 438 -42.82 -34.29 10.18
C ALA A 438 -42.76 -35.78 10.61
N ASP A 439 -42.54 -36.72 9.67
CA ASP A 439 -42.43 -38.16 9.94
C ASP A 439 -40.97 -38.64 9.92
N SER A 440 -40.72 -39.83 10.49
CA SER A 440 -39.42 -40.49 10.35
C SER A 440 -39.20 -41.00 8.92
N ALA A 441 -38.06 -40.68 8.33
CA ALA A 441 -37.67 -41.14 7.01
C ALA A 441 -37.20 -42.60 7.04
N THR A 442 -37.74 -43.44 6.16
CA THR A 442 -37.38 -44.86 6.02
C THR A 442 -37.11 -45.22 4.56
N ASN A 443 -36.22 -46.19 4.31
CA ASN A 443 -35.81 -46.61 2.96
C ASN A 443 -35.24 -45.47 2.10
N TRP A 444 -34.56 -44.52 2.74
CA TRP A 444 -33.90 -43.42 2.06
C TRP A 444 -32.47 -43.81 1.64
N THR A 445 -31.92 -43.12 0.65
CA THR A 445 -30.56 -43.36 0.15
C THR A 445 -29.79 -42.07 -0.01
N VAL A 446 -28.47 -42.14 0.20
CA VAL A 446 -27.52 -41.09 -0.18
C VAL A 446 -26.69 -41.60 -1.35
N SER A 447 -26.69 -40.84 -2.44
CA SER A 447 -25.94 -41.12 -3.66
C SER A 447 -24.92 -40.02 -3.89
N LEU A 448 -23.71 -40.38 -4.28
CA LEU A 448 -22.64 -39.45 -4.63
C LEU A 448 -22.38 -39.52 -6.13
N PHE A 449 -22.49 -38.39 -6.82
CA PHE A 449 -22.26 -38.26 -8.25
C PHE A 449 -21.06 -37.37 -8.54
N TYR A 450 -20.29 -37.73 -9.56
CA TYR A 450 -19.19 -36.97 -10.13
C TYR A 450 -19.64 -36.31 -11.44
N ASP A 451 -19.35 -35.01 -11.56
CA ASP A 451 -19.80 -34.13 -12.63
C ASP A 451 -21.28 -34.28 -12.96
N LYS A 452 -22.10 -34.38 -11.90
CA LYS A 452 -23.58 -34.51 -11.89
C LYS A 452 -24.18 -35.76 -12.56
N ASP A 453 -23.41 -36.52 -13.34
CA ASP A 453 -23.95 -37.61 -14.17
C ASP A 453 -23.41 -39.01 -13.79
N SER A 454 -22.26 -39.10 -13.13
CA SER A 454 -21.59 -40.39 -12.86
C SER A 454 -21.72 -40.81 -11.39
N LEU A 455 -22.53 -41.83 -11.10
CA LEU A 455 -22.67 -42.37 -9.73
C LEU A 455 -21.35 -43.01 -9.26
N LEU A 456 -20.75 -42.47 -8.20
CA LEU A 456 -19.54 -42.97 -7.55
C LEU A 456 -19.83 -44.01 -6.46
N SER A 457 -20.78 -43.71 -5.58
CA SER A 457 -21.13 -44.54 -4.43
C SER A 457 -22.56 -44.27 -3.99
N GLN A 458 -23.22 -45.27 -3.40
CA GLN A 458 -24.55 -45.14 -2.82
C GLN A 458 -24.67 -45.96 -1.54
N VAL A 459 -25.31 -45.39 -0.51
CA VAL A 459 -25.55 -46.04 0.78
C VAL A 459 -27.03 -45.90 1.16
N SER A 460 -27.62 -46.93 1.77
CA SER A 460 -28.95 -46.88 2.38
C SER A 460 -28.82 -46.93 3.91
N PRO A 461 -28.91 -45.79 4.61
CA PRO A 461 -28.73 -45.74 6.06
C PRO A 461 -29.98 -46.23 6.83
N PRO A 462 -29.89 -46.39 8.17
CA PRO A 462 -31.04 -46.64 9.03
C PRO A 462 -32.08 -45.51 8.99
N ALA A 463 -33.27 -45.75 9.55
CA ALA A 463 -34.32 -44.74 9.65
C ALA A 463 -33.85 -43.49 10.41
N LEU A 464 -34.24 -42.31 9.93
CA LEU A 464 -33.90 -41.01 10.52
C LEU A 464 -35.16 -40.35 11.09
N ALA A 465 -35.19 -40.03 12.39
CA ALA A 465 -36.35 -39.41 13.02
C ALA A 465 -36.53 -37.96 12.54
N ALA A 466 -37.73 -37.40 12.69
CA ALA A 466 -38.01 -36.00 12.35
C ALA A 466 -37.14 -35.06 13.20
N GLY A 467 -36.47 -34.10 12.56
CA GLY A 467 -35.55 -33.15 13.18
C GLY A 467 -34.15 -33.70 13.51
N ASP A 468 -33.88 -34.99 13.33
CA ASP A 468 -32.55 -35.58 13.58
C ASP A 468 -31.63 -35.46 12.36
N THR A 469 -30.32 -35.47 12.62
CA THR A 469 -29.27 -35.55 11.58
C THR A 469 -28.61 -36.93 11.53
N ALA A 470 -28.12 -37.31 10.36
CA ALA A 470 -27.33 -38.51 10.14
C ALA A 470 -26.07 -38.21 9.33
N ASP A 471 -24.92 -38.66 9.84
CA ASP A 471 -23.66 -38.66 9.11
C ASP A 471 -23.52 -39.97 8.31
N VAL A 472 -23.50 -39.87 6.99
CA VAL A 472 -23.42 -41.00 6.07
C VAL A 472 -22.05 -40.98 5.41
N THR A 473 -21.24 -42.01 5.64
CA THR A 473 -19.92 -42.14 5.00
C THR A 473 -20.02 -43.00 3.75
N LEU A 474 -19.67 -42.42 2.61
CA LEU A 474 -19.52 -43.07 1.32
C LEU A 474 -18.03 -43.34 1.08
N THR A 475 -17.68 -44.53 0.61
CA THR A 475 -16.27 -44.96 0.46
C THR A 475 -16.13 -45.81 -0.80
N GLY A 476 -14.90 -46.02 -1.27
CA GLY A 476 -14.62 -47.06 -2.27
C GLY A 476 -14.64 -46.57 -3.73
N PHE A 477 -14.48 -45.27 -3.95
CA PHE A 477 -14.35 -44.65 -5.27
C PHE A 477 -13.03 -43.87 -5.36
N SER A 478 -12.61 -43.54 -6.57
CA SER A 478 -11.45 -42.69 -6.84
C SER A 478 -11.74 -41.83 -8.08
N PHE A 479 -11.10 -40.66 -8.18
CA PHE A 479 -11.25 -39.77 -9.33
C PHE A 479 -10.28 -40.13 -10.47
N SER A 480 -10.66 -39.91 -11.73
CA SER A 480 -9.90 -40.41 -12.91
C SER A 480 -9.14 -39.34 -13.71
N ALA A 481 -9.30 -38.05 -13.41
CA ALA A 481 -8.64 -36.95 -14.11
C ALA A 481 -8.06 -35.93 -13.10
N PRO A 482 -6.73 -35.81 -12.98
CA PRO A 482 -6.13 -34.78 -12.12
C PRO A 482 -6.17 -33.40 -12.77
N ASP A 483 -6.02 -32.36 -11.93
CA ASP A 483 -5.77 -30.97 -12.32
C ASP A 483 -6.94 -30.24 -13.02
N GLU A 484 -8.16 -30.74 -12.87
CA GLU A 484 -9.40 -30.08 -13.29
C GLU A 484 -10.35 -29.84 -12.11
N ASN A 485 -11.13 -28.76 -12.19
CA ASN A 485 -12.23 -28.53 -11.26
C ASN A 485 -13.41 -29.44 -11.64
N HIS A 486 -13.81 -30.30 -10.71
CA HIS A 486 -14.97 -31.18 -10.90
C HIS A 486 -16.09 -30.81 -9.94
N LEU A 487 -17.31 -31.28 -10.23
CA LEU A 487 -18.45 -31.12 -9.35
C LEU A 487 -18.77 -32.43 -8.66
N LEU A 488 -18.77 -32.42 -7.33
CA LEU A 488 -19.23 -33.53 -6.52
C LEU A 488 -20.65 -33.22 -6.02
N THR A 489 -21.61 -34.08 -6.33
CA THR A 489 -23.02 -33.90 -5.97
C THR A 489 -23.48 -35.03 -5.05
N ALA A 490 -23.84 -34.72 -3.81
CA ALA A 490 -24.58 -35.63 -2.95
C ALA A 490 -26.06 -35.43 -3.20
N VAL A 491 -26.79 -36.53 -3.33
CA VAL A 491 -28.25 -36.55 -3.48
C VAL A 491 -28.83 -37.47 -2.43
N VAL A 492 -29.74 -36.96 -1.61
CA VAL A 492 -30.61 -37.76 -0.76
C VAL A 492 -31.91 -38.06 -1.51
N SER A 493 -32.50 -39.22 -1.26
CA SER A 493 -33.81 -39.59 -1.80
C SER A 493 -34.58 -40.41 -0.80
N ALA A 494 -35.85 -40.06 -0.57
CA ALA A 494 -36.78 -40.81 0.28
C ALA A 494 -38.16 -40.98 -0.40
N PRO A 495 -38.85 -42.12 -0.20
CA PRO A 495 -40.21 -42.29 -0.70
C PRO A 495 -41.18 -41.28 -0.09
N GLY A 496 -41.90 -40.54 -0.95
CA GLY A 496 -42.89 -39.55 -0.51
C GLY A 496 -42.31 -38.17 -0.21
N ASP A 497 -40.99 -38.01 -0.34
CA ASP A 497 -40.35 -36.72 -0.41
C ASP A 497 -40.65 -36.08 -1.77
N THR A 498 -41.19 -34.87 -1.74
CA THR A 498 -41.58 -34.13 -2.95
C THR A 498 -40.80 -32.84 -3.13
N ARG A 499 -39.92 -32.46 -2.21
CA ARG A 499 -39.21 -31.18 -2.22
C ARG A 499 -37.81 -31.32 -2.82
N ALA A 500 -37.74 -31.52 -4.13
CA ALA A 500 -36.48 -31.81 -4.84
C ALA A 500 -35.37 -30.73 -4.75
N LEU A 501 -35.67 -29.52 -4.26
CA LEU A 501 -34.72 -28.40 -4.22
C LEU A 501 -33.66 -28.55 -3.12
N ASN A 502 -33.95 -29.25 -2.03
CA ASN A 502 -33.03 -29.42 -0.90
C ASN A 502 -32.41 -30.84 -0.82
N ASP A 503 -32.84 -31.73 -1.72
CA ASP A 503 -32.38 -33.11 -1.85
C ASP A 503 -30.89 -33.22 -2.25
N SER A 504 -30.27 -32.15 -2.75
CA SER A 504 -28.91 -32.23 -3.27
C SER A 504 -28.00 -31.09 -2.82
N LEU A 505 -26.73 -31.42 -2.62
CA LEU A 505 -25.64 -30.47 -2.40
C LEU A 505 -24.55 -30.74 -3.42
N THR A 506 -24.24 -29.74 -4.24
CA THR A 506 -23.13 -29.79 -5.20
C THR A 506 -21.98 -28.92 -4.72
N ARG A 507 -20.77 -29.47 -4.66
CA ARG A 507 -19.56 -28.72 -4.31
C ARG A 507 -18.52 -28.85 -5.41
N PRO A 508 -17.80 -27.77 -5.77
CA PRO A 508 -16.59 -27.91 -6.55
C PRO A 508 -15.56 -28.67 -5.73
N ILE A 509 -14.86 -29.59 -6.38
CA ILE A 509 -13.70 -30.28 -5.83
C ILE A 509 -12.53 -30.05 -6.76
N TYR A 510 -11.34 -29.97 -6.18
CA TYR A 510 -10.09 -29.97 -6.92
C TYR A 510 -9.33 -31.26 -6.59
N VAL A 511 -9.06 -32.06 -7.62
CA VAL A 511 -8.34 -33.32 -7.49
C VAL A 511 -6.87 -33.07 -7.80
N ARG A 512 -6.03 -33.14 -6.77
CA ARG A 512 -4.59 -32.83 -6.90
C ARG A 512 -3.80 -34.01 -7.46
N SER A 513 -2.96 -33.73 -8.46
CA SER A 513 -1.87 -34.64 -8.86
C SER A 513 -0.77 -34.70 -7.79
N LYS A 514 -0.03 -35.81 -7.73
CA LYS A 514 1.09 -36.02 -6.80
C LYS A 514 2.42 -35.86 -7.53
N ALA A 515 3.43 -35.30 -6.86
CA ALA A 515 4.78 -35.31 -7.38
C ALA A 515 5.37 -36.73 -7.42
N THR A 516 6.29 -36.97 -8.35
CA THR A 516 7.08 -38.22 -8.38
C THR A 516 8.46 -37.95 -7.79
N LEU A 517 9.02 -38.94 -7.09
CA LEU A 517 10.35 -38.87 -6.51
C LEU A 517 11.37 -39.69 -7.34
N PRO A 518 12.63 -39.24 -7.46
CA PRO A 518 13.20 -38.02 -6.90
C PRO A 518 12.71 -36.75 -7.61
N LEU A 519 12.64 -35.64 -6.87
CA LEU A 519 12.14 -34.36 -7.33
C LEU A 519 13.24 -33.30 -7.32
N PHE A 520 13.30 -32.48 -8.36
CA PHE A 520 14.08 -31.25 -8.38
C PHE A 520 13.25 -30.14 -9.02
N GLU A 521 12.98 -29.10 -8.24
CA GLU A 521 12.23 -27.92 -8.63
C GLU A 521 13.10 -26.67 -8.52
N GLU A 522 13.19 -25.90 -9.60
CA GLU A 522 14.02 -24.69 -9.70
C GLU A 522 13.18 -23.41 -9.74
N PHE A 523 11.85 -23.53 -9.68
CA PHE A 523 10.88 -22.43 -9.71
C PHE A 523 11.09 -21.45 -10.88
N ASN A 524 11.61 -21.93 -12.00
CA ASN A 524 11.99 -21.17 -13.20
C ASN A 524 10.82 -20.94 -14.20
N GLY A 525 9.58 -21.18 -13.79
CA GLY A 525 8.39 -21.08 -14.64
C GLY A 525 7.83 -19.64 -14.79
N ALA A 526 6.77 -19.49 -15.59
CA ALA A 526 6.09 -18.19 -15.75
C ALA A 526 5.47 -17.74 -14.42
N VAL A 527 5.65 -16.46 -14.05
CA VAL A 527 5.11 -15.83 -12.83
C VAL A 527 3.64 -16.23 -12.62
N GLN A 528 3.39 -17.04 -11.60
CA GLN A 528 2.06 -17.38 -11.15
C GLN A 528 1.79 -16.70 -9.81
N GLY A 529 0.75 -15.88 -9.74
CA GLY A 529 0.20 -15.41 -8.47
C GLY A 529 -0.87 -16.36 -8.01
N LEU A 530 -0.59 -17.09 -6.93
CA LEU A 530 -1.52 -18.02 -6.32
C LEU A 530 -2.03 -17.42 -5.02
N THR A 531 -3.33 -17.15 -4.98
CA THR A 531 -4.09 -16.92 -3.74
C THR A 531 -4.62 -18.25 -3.23
N SER A 532 -5.16 -18.31 -2.01
CA SER A 532 -5.71 -19.52 -1.37
C SER A 532 -6.77 -20.29 -2.18
N SER A 533 -7.20 -19.80 -3.35
CA SER A 533 -8.17 -20.42 -4.25
C SER A 533 -7.59 -20.91 -5.59
N ALA A 534 -6.30 -20.69 -5.88
CA ALA A 534 -5.68 -21.08 -7.14
C ALA A 534 -4.67 -22.23 -6.94
N PRO A 535 -4.79 -23.35 -7.67
CA PRO A 535 -3.86 -24.47 -7.54
C PRO A 535 -2.52 -24.19 -8.24
N PHE A 536 -1.43 -24.77 -7.71
CA PHE A 536 -0.15 -24.78 -8.42
C PHE A 536 -0.28 -25.60 -9.71
N GLN A 537 0.36 -25.16 -10.79
CA GLN A 537 0.45 -25.97 -12.01
C GLN A 537 1.43 -27.14 -11.88
N GLU A 538 2.36 -27.07 -10.94
CA GLU A 538 3.34 -28.14 -10.71
C GLU A 538 2.71 -29.26 -9.86
N PRO A 539 2.86 -30.54 -10.27
CA PRO A 539 2.27 -31.66 -9.56
C PRO A 539 2.67 -31.70 -8.08
N GLY A 540 1.69 -31.96 -7.21
CA GLY A 540 1.91 -32.16 -5.77
C GLY A 540 1.96 -30.89 -4.91
N TRP A 541 2.14 -29.69 -5.49
CA TRP A 541 2.25 -28.45 -4.72
C TRP A 541 0.89 -27.83 -4.41
N HIS A 542 0.67 -27.37 -3.17
CA HIS A 542 -0.51 -26.59 -2.79
C HIS A 542 -0.23 -25.60 -1.65
N LEU A 543 -1.08 -24.59 -1.55
CA LEU A 543 -1.05 -23.57 -0.50
C LEU A 543 -2.17 -23.89 0.49
N GLU A 544 -1.81 -24.08 1.77
CA GLU A 544 -2.75 -24.19 2.88
C GLU A 544 -2.72 -22.90 3.68
N VAL A 545 -3.89 -22.36 4.03
CA VAL A 545 -4.04 -21.12 4.80
C VAL A 545 -4.97 -21.37 5.97
N ALA A 546 -4.66 -20.81 7.15
CA ALA A 546 -5.50 -20.97 8.32
C ALA A 546 -6.96 -20.50 8.09
N PRO A 547 -7.96 -21.15 8.72
CA PRO A 547 -9.37 -20.84 8.52
C PRO A 547 -9.69 -19.35 8.75
N GLY A 548 -10.41 -18.74 7.80
CA GLY A 548 -10.80 -17.32 7.87
C GLY A 548 -9.69 -16.33 7.51
N GLY A 549 -8.49 -16.80 7.19
CA GLY A 549 -7.39 -15.94 6.74
C GLY A 549 -7.13 -16.00 5.23
N SER A 550 -6.15 -15.24 4.77
CA SER A 550 -5.68 -15.28 3.38
C SER A 550 -4.16 -15.37 3.34
N GLY A 551 -3.62 -15.96 2.29
CA GLY A 551 -2.19 -16.17 2.09
C GLY A 551 -1.87 -16.14 0.60
N THR A 552 -0.61 -15.85 0.29
CA THR A 552 -0.14 -15.70 -1.08
C THR A 552 1.11 -16.52 -1.29
N ALA A 553 1.21 -17.20 -2.43
CA ALA A 553 2.43 -17.78 -2.94
C ALA A 553 2.65 -17.30 -4.37
N LEU A 554 3.88 -16.90 -4.69
CA LEU A 554 4.22 -16.28 -5.96
C LEU A 554 5.55 -16.85 -6.48
N TRP A 555 5.64 -17.01 -7.80
CA TRP A 555 6.92 -17.16 -8.50
C TRP A 555 7.35 -15.79 -8.98
N ALA A 556 8.41 -15.18 -8.43
CA ALA A 556 8.84 -13.84 -8.87
C ALA A 556 10.22 -13.86 -9.50
N SER A 557 10.37 -13.12 -10.60
CA SER A 557 11.62 -12.95 -11.34
C SER A 557 12.32 -11.60 -11.14
N ASN A 558 11.83 -10.75 -10.24
CA ASN A 558 12.30 -9.36 -10.13
C ASN A 558 12.60 -9.00 -8.68
N PHE A 559 13.82 -9.30 -8.24
CA PHE A 559 14.47 -8.49 -7.21
C PHE A 559 15.65 -7.77 -7.85
N SER A 560 15.58 -6.44 -7.91
CA SER A 560 16.64 -5.59 -8.44
C SER A 560 17.77 -5.46 -7.41
N GLY A 561 18.52 -6.54 -7.20
CA GLY A 561 19.71 -6.57 -6.37
C GLY A 561 20.85 -7.20 -7.16
N SER A 562 21.85 -6.40 -7.53
CA SER A 562 23.02 -6.81 -8.30
C SER A 562 24.01 -7.62 -7.45
N SER A 563 23.61 -8.80 -6.98
CA SER A 563 24.51 -9.82 -6.45
C SER A 563 24.79 -10.88 -7.52
N PRO A 564 26.05 -11.27 -7.79
CA PRO A 564 26.40 -12.33 -8.72
C PRO A 564 25.91 -13.74 -8.30
N TYR A 565 25.22 -13.88 -7.16
CA TYR A 565 24.71 -15.14 -6.62
C TYR A 565 23.18 -15.23 -6.48
N SER A 566 22.40 -14.24 -6.94
CA SER A 566 20.92 -14.33 -6.90
C SER A 566 20.39 -15.17 -8.07
N PRO A 567 19.65 -16.27 -7.81
CA PRO A 567 18.94 -17.00 -8.86
C PRO A 567 17.84 -16.11 -9.46
N PRO A 568 17.53 -16.27 -10.76
CA PRO A 568 16.60 -15.40 -11.48
C PRO A 568 15.13 -15.53 -11.05
N THR A 569 14.75 -16.59 -10.31
CA THR A 569 13.38 -16.86 -9.82
C THR A 569 13.39 -17.76 -8.59
N ALA A 570 12.48 -17.55 -7.63
CA ALA A 570 12.28 -18.39 -6.44
C ALA A 570 10.79 -18.44 -6.05
N LEU A 571 10.38 -19.48 -5.31
CA LEU A 571 9.04 -19.53 -4.69
C LEU A 571 9.07 -18.72 -3.41
N TRP A 572 8.21 -17.71 -3.31
CA TRP A 572 8.03 -16.95 -2.09
C TRP A 572 6.58 -16.99 -1.62
N PHE A 573 6.37 -17.06 -0.31
CA PHE A 573 5.05 -17.17 0.27
C PHE A 573 4.95 -16.49 1.64
N PHE A 574 3.75 -16.03 1.98
CA PHE A 574 3.44 -15.31 3.21
C PHE A 574 1.94 -15.36 3.51
N GLY A 575 1.58 -15.12 4.76
CA GLY A 575 0.20 -14.87 5.17
C GLY A 575 -0.18 -13.41 5.06
N ASN A 576 -1.44 -13.10 4.78
CA ASN A 576 -1.95 -11.75 4.96
C ASN A 576 -2.37 -11.57 6.42
N ASN A 577 -2.07 -10.41 7.01
CA ASN A 577 -2.40 -10.06 8.40
C ASN A 577 -1.89 -11.04 9.46
N GLY A 578 -0.75 -11.70 9.23
CA GLY A 578 -0.15 -12.65 10.17
C GLY A 578 -0.87 -14.01 10.23
N THR A 579 -1.63 -14.33 9.18
CA THR A 579 -2.29 -15.64 9.04
C THR A 579 -1.25 -16.74 8.80
N GLU A 580 -1.35 -17.87 9.49
CA GLU A 580 -0.53 -19.05 9.18
C GLU A 580 -0.79 -19.53 7.74
N THR A 581 0.27 -19.58 6.94
CA THR A 581 0.27 -19.97 5.54
C THR A 581 1.37 -21.00 5.31
N SER A 582 1.01 -22.13 4.72
CA SER A 582 1.91 -23.24 4.48
C SER A 582 1.95 -23.60 3.00
N VAL A 583 3.15 -23.77 2.45
CA VAL A 583 3.34 -24.46 1.17
C VAL A 583 3.56 -25.94 1.45
N ILE A 584 2.78 -26.79 0.79
CA ILE A 584 2.81 -28.24 0.98
C ILE A 584 3.08 -28.93 -0.36
N LEU A 585 4.01 -29.88 -0.34
CA LEU A 585 4.29 -30.81 -1.41
C LEU A 585 3.78 -32.20 -1.02
N THR A 586 2.87 -32.79 -1.80
CA THR A 586 2.50 -34.21 -1.76
C THR A 586 3.25 -34.97 -2.86
N ALA A 587 3.94 -36.04 -2.50
CA ALA A 587 4.68 -36.88 -3.43
C ALA A 587 4.45 -38.39 -3.19
N ASP A 588 4.53 -39.19 -4.26
CA ASP A 588 4.56 -40.64 -4.15
C ASP A 588 5.95 -41.12 -3.72
N ALA A 589 6.07 -41.52 -2.45
CA ALA A 589 7.27 -42.11 -1.88
C ALA A 589 7.13 -43.63 -1.63
N SER A 590 6.13 -44.29 -2.21
CA SER A 590 5.86 -45.73 -1.97
C SER A 590 6.99 -46.67 -2.38
N ALA A 591 7.91 -46.19 -3.23
CA ALA A 591 9.12 -46.90 -3.62
C ALA A 591 10.22 -46.92 -2.53
N TYR A 592 10.09 -46.10 -1.47
CA TYR A 592 11.08 -45.93 -0.42
C TYR A 592 10.59 -46.50 0.92
N THR A 593 11.53 -46.87 1.79
CA THR A 593 11.34 -47.27 3.18
C THR A 593 12.13 -46.34 4.08
N THR A 594 11.85 -46.29 5.39
CA THR A 594 12.62 -45.43 6.31
C THR A 594 14.07 -45.87 6.54
N ALA A 595 14.47 -47.00 5.94
CA ALA A 595 15.86 -47.43 5.87
C ALA A 595 16.59 -46.97 4.60
N ASP A 596 15.86 -46.46 3.60
CA ASP A 596 16.43 -45.92 2.37
C ASP A 596 16.90 -44.47 2.59
N SER A 597 17.93 -44.09 1.83
CA SER A 597 18.47 -42.74 1.85
C SER A 597 17.61 -41.82 1.00
N LEU A 598 16.83 -40.94 1.64
CA LEU A 598 16.05 -39.89 0.96
C LEU A 598 16.29 -38.57 1.67
N TYR A 599 16.82 -37.59 0.93
CA TYR A 599 17.28 -36.32 1.45
C TYR A 599 16.48 -35.15 0.89
N LEU A 600 16.10 -34.22 1.76
CA LEU A 600 15.51 -32.93 1.39
C LEU A 600 16.58 -31.84 1.46
N SER A 601 16.72 -31.04 0.42
CA SER A 601 17.60 -29.86 0.41
C SER A 601 16.97 -28.73 -0.40
N PHE A 602 17.16 -27.49 0.03
CA PHE A 602 16.75 -26.32 -0.73
C PHE A 602 17.51 -25.09 -0.23
N PHE A 603 17.55 -24.07 -1.08
CA PHE A 603 17.99 -22.74 -0.71
C PHE A 603 16.80 -22.00 -0.11
N TYR A 604 17.01 -21.23 0.95
CA TYR A 604 15.95 -20.46 1.60
C TYR A 604 16.37 -19.05 1.98
N ARG A 605 15.41 -18.14 2.07
CA ARG A 605 15.52 -16.83 2.72
C ARG A 605 14.43 -16.76 3.78
N TYR A 606 14.80 -16.48 5.03
CA TYR A 606 13.89 -16.39 6.17
C TYR A 606 14.16 -15.09 6.96
N PRO A 607 13.17 -14.21 7.15
CA PRO A 607 13.28 -13.04 8.02
C PRO A 607 13.39 -13.48 9.49
N ALA A 608 14.47 -13.11 10.19
CA ALA A 608 14.65 -13.45 11.60
C ALA A 608 13.75 -12.63 12.56
N ASP A 609 12.93 -11.73 12.02
CA ASP A 609 12.32 -10.60 12.71
C ASP A 609 11.33 -11.01 13.83
N ILE A 610 10.77 -12.23 13.76
CA ILE A 610 9.99 -12.83 14.85
C ILE A 610 10.17 -14.35 14.76
N GLN A 611 11.11 -14.94 15.53
CA GLN A 611 11.18 -16.40 15.64
C GLN A 611 9.87 -16.94 16.25
N ASN A 612 8.92 -17.32 15.39
CA ASN A 612 7.79 -18.11 15.80
C ASN A 612 8.22 -19.57 15.83
N SER A 613 8.02 -20.25 16.95
CA SER A 613 8.39 -21.65 17.12
C SER A 613 7.71 -22.61 16.13
N ASP A 614 6.67 -22.16 15.43
CA ASP A 614 5.89 -22.96 14.49
C ASP A 614 6.28 -22.74 13.02
N GLU A 615 7.09 -21.72 12.72
CA GLU A 615 7.71 -21.54 11.39
C GLU A 615 8.88 -22.52 11.24
N LYS A 616 8.61 -23.64 10.58
CA LYS A 616 9.54 -24.76 10.40
C LYS A 616 9.28 -25.46 9.07
N VAL A 617 10.20 -26.36 8.74
CA VAL A 617 9.98 -27.41 7.74
C VAL A 617 9.49 -28.65 8.47
N TRP A 618 8.40 -29.21 7.98
CA TRP A 618 7.73 -30.38 8.51
C TRP A 618 7.67 -31.49 7.47
N VAL A 619 7.66 -32.73 7.92
CA VAL A 619 7.42 -33.91 7.07
C VAL A 619 6.43 -34.86 7.71
N ARG A 620 5.72 -35.64 6.89
CA ARG A 620 4.90 -36.76 7.36
C ARG A 620 4.83 -37.86 6.30
N GLY A 621 4.73 -39.10 6.78
CA GLY A 621 4.74 -40.30 5.96
C GLY A 621 3.48 -40.51 5.12
N SER A 622 2.33 -40.00 5.58
CA SER A 622 1.03 -40.01 4.87
C SER A 622 0.20 -38.80 5.29
N VAL A 623 -0.84 -38.46 4.52
CA VAL A 623 -1.81 -37.41 4.88
C VAL A 623 -2.56 -37.66 6.19
N TYR A 624 -2.60 -38.91 6.66
CA TYR A 624 -3.23 -39.31 7.92
C TYR A 624 -2.27 -39.29 9.12
N SER A 625 -0.98 -39.08 8.87
CA SER A 625 0.04 -39.04 9.91
C SER A 625 0.15 -37.63 10.51
N ALA A 626 0.59 -37.56 11.77
CA ALA A 626 0.94 -36.29 12.41
C ALA A 626 2.19 -35.66 11.76
N TRP A 627 2.28 -34.33 11.73
CA TRP A 627 3.48 -33.63 11.25
C TRP A 627 4.66 -33.83 12.20
N LEU A 628 5.85 -34.07 11.63
CA LEU A 628 7.12 -34.18 12.34
C LEU A 628 8.03 -33.01 11.93
N PRO A 629 8.70 -32.32 12.87
CA PRO A 629 9.63 -31.25 12.53
C PRO A 629 10.89 -31.84 11.89
N LEU A 630 11.33 -31.27 10.76
CA LEU A 630 12.53 -31.69 10.03
C LEU A 630 13.65 -30.64 10.12
N TYR A 631 13.30 -29.36 9.98
CA TYR A 631 14.27 -28.26 10.02
C TYR A 631 13.67 -27.04 10.69
N SER A 632 14.47 -26.37 11.51
CA SER A 632 14.12 -25.09 12.15
C SER A 632 15.04 -24.01 11.60
N TRP A 633 14.49 -22.83 11.36
CA TRP A 633 15.29 -21.71 10.89
C TRP A 633 16.33 -21.31 11.94
N PRO A 634 17.57 -20.98 11.54
CA PRO A 634 18.57 -20.48 12.47
C PRO A 634 18.13 -19.12 13.07
N ALA A 635 18.64 -18.77 14.25
CA ALA A 635 18.30 -17.51 14.92
C ALA A 635 18.75 -16.24 14.18
N GLU A 636 19.64 -16.40 13.18
CA GLU A 636 20.28 -15.30 12.44
C GLU A 636 20.27 -15.58 10.92
N SER A 637 19.13 -15.96 10.32
CA SER A 637 19.09 -16.01 8.85
C SER A 637 18.93 -14.62 8.26
N ARG A 638 19.95 -14.25 7.48
CA ARG A 638 20.13 -13.00 6.75
C ARG A 638 19.17 -12.90 5.57
N PHE A 639 18.96 -11.67 5.11
CA PHE A 639 18.08 -11.39 3.99
C PHE A 639 18.82 -11.56 2.66
N ASP A 640 20.04 -11.08 2.44
CA ASP A 640 20.57 -11.04 1.06
C ASP A 640 21.42 -12.24 0.63
N ASN A 641 21.42 -13.34 1.38
CA ASN A 641 21.93 -14.63 0.90
C ASN A 641 20.93 -15.75 1.16
N PHE A 642 20.66 -16.54 0.13
CA PHE A 642 19.97 -17.80 0.32
C PHE A 642 20.81 -18.70 1.24
N GLY A 643 20.29 -18.98 2.43
CA GLY A 643 20.79 -20.07 3.26
C GLY A 643 20.58 -21.39 2.55
N PHE A 644 21.49 -22.33 2.69
CA PHE A 644 21.29 -23.69 2.21
C PHE A 644 20.93 -24.58 3.40
N THR A 645 19.84 -25.33 3.34
CA THR A 645 19.42 -26.21 4.44
C THR A 645 20.41 -27.35 4.72
N GLY A 646 21.37 -27.59 3.82
CA GLY A 646 22.11 -28.84 3.79
C GLY A 646 21.23 -29.96 3.22
N TYR A 647 21.64 -31.20 3.45
CA TYR A 647 20.84 -32.37 3.08
C TYR A 647 20.20 -32.96 4.34
N LEU A 648 18.88 -32.88 4.43
CA LEU A 648 18.09 -33.31 5.59
C LEU A 648 17.62 -34.76 5.41
N ASP A 649 17.98 -35.67 6.31
CA ASP A 649 17.59 -37.09 6.24
C ASP A 649 16.11 -37.28 6.62
N VAL A 650 15.26 -37.46 5.59
CA VAL A 650 13.81 -37.63 5.74
C VAL A 650 13.49 -39.01 6.33
N GLY A 651 14.24 -40.04 5.95
CA GLY A 651 14.05 -41.41 6.44
C GLY A 651 14.26 -41.51 7.95
N GLN A 652 15.32 -40.88 8.45
CA GLN A 652 15.61 -40.78 9.88
C GLN A 652 14.50 -40.04 10.64
N ALA A 653 14.01 -38.92 10.11
CA ALA A 653 12.93 -38.16 10.74
C ALA A 653 11.63 -38.98 10.85
N LEU A 654 11.22 -39.66 9.77
CA LEU A 654 10.04 -40.53 9.78
C LEU A 654 10.22 -41.72 10.72
N GLN A 655 11.40 -42.35 10.75
CA GLN A 655 11.70 -43.45 11.65
C GLN A 655 11.60 -43.02 13.12
N ALA A 656 12.17 -41.86 13.46
CA ALA A 656 12.10 -41.30 14.81
C ALA A 656 10.65 -41.01 15.26
N GLY A 657 9.79 -40.60 14.32
CA GLY A 657 8.36 -40.40 14.56
C GLY A 657 7.48 -41.65 14.43
N GLY A 658 8.05 -42.82 14.17
CA GLY A 658 7.31 -44.08 14.00
C GLY A 658 6.43 -44.14 12.74
N GLN A 659 6.75 -43.34 11.72
CA GLN A 659 6.02 -43.28 10.45
C GLN A 659 6.73 -44.09 9.35
N GLN A 660 6.07 -44.30 8.22
CA GLN A 660 6.61 -44.96 7.03
C GLN A 660 6.35 -44.09 5.80
N PHE A 661 7.15 -44.21 4.75
CA PHE A 661 6.82 -43.60 3.46
C PHE A 661 5.58 -44.27 2.86
N THR A 662 4.77 -43.46 2.18
CA THR A 662 3.57 -43.90 1.45
C THR A 662 3.48 -43.16 0.13
N ASN A 663 2.44 -43.46 -0.66
CA ASN A 663 2.10 -42.72 -1.86
C ASN A 663 1.45 -41.34 -1.57
N THR A 664 1.33 -40.93 -0.31
CA THR A 664 0.82 -39.62 0.13
C THR A 664 1.81 -38.95 1.11
N PHE A 665 3.11 -39.20 0.93
CA PHE A 665 4.16 -38.55 1.69
C PHE A 665 4.12 -37.03 1.45
N GLN A 666 4.33 -36.25 2.51
CA GLN A 666 4.28 -34.79 2.41
C GLN A 666 5.44 -34.06 3.09
N VAL A 667 5.81 -32.93 2.49
CA VAL A 667 6.69 -31.89 3.05
C VAL A 667 5.88 -30.61 3.19
N ARG A 668 6.00 -29.90 4.32
CA ARG A 668 5.33 -28.63 4.58
C ARG A 668 6.32 -27.57 5.05
N ILE A 669 6.22 -26.37 4.52
CA ILE A 669 6.98 -25.20 4.98
C ILE A 669 5.99 -24.13 5.39
N THR A 670 6.08 -23.66 6.63
CA THR A 670 5.07 -22.78 7.24
C THR A 670 5.62 -21.36 7.46
N SER A 671 4.82 -20.36 7.15
CA SER A 671 5.05 -18.92 7.38
C SER A 671 3.88 -18.31 8.14
N ASN A 672 4.17 -17.42 9.07
CA ASN A 672 3.23 -16.56 9.78
C ASN A 672 3.50 -15.07 9.48
N GLY A 673 4.35 -14.76 8.51
CA GLY A 673 4.72 -13.39 8.11
C GLY A 673 3.55 -12.65 7.44
N ASN A 674 3.51 -11.32 7.56
CA ASN A 674 2.47 -10.44 7.00
C ASN A 674 3.01 -9.55 5.85
N ALA A 675 2.31 -9.45 4.72
CA ALA A 675 2.59 -8.41 3.72
C ALA A 675 2.18 -7.01 4.23
N GLY A 676 3.17 -6.23 4.65
CA GLY A 676 3.00 -4.83 5.04
C GLY A 676 3.68 -4.43 6.36
N SER A 677 4.18 -5.40 7.14
CA SER A 677 5.10 -5.17 8.25
C SER A 677 6.53 -5.56 7.87
N SER A 678 7.53 -5.23 8.70
CA SER A 678 8.94 -5.62 8.51
C SER A 678 9.15 -7.13 8.29
N SER A 679 8.19 -7.98 8.68
CA SER A 679 8.15 -9.41 8.37
C SER A 679 8.05 -9.66 6.86
N SER A 680 9.15 -10.04 6.22
CA SER A 680 9.13 -10.38 4.79
C SER A 680 8.67 -11.83 4.54
N PRO A 681 8.32 -12.20 3.30
CA PRO A 681 7.98 -13.57 2.92
C PRO A 681 9.13 -14.58 3.12
N ILE A 682 8.78 -15.86 3.34
CA ILE A 682 9.73 -16.96 3.21
C ILE A 682 9.97 -17.21 1.73
N MET A 683 11.23 -17.30 1.31
CA MET A 683 11.59 -17.70 -0.04
C MET A 683 12.28 -19.05 -0.03
N ILE A 684 11.99 -19.90 -1.00
CA ILE A 684 12.69 -21.15 -1.24
C ILE A 684 13.06 -21.28 -2.72
N ASP A 685 14.23 -21.86 -2.98
CA ASP A 685 14.70 -22.13 -4.33
C ASP A 685 15.47 -23.46 -4.41
N GLN A 686 15.59 -24.02 -5.61
CA GLN A 686 16.28 -25.29 -5.91
C GLN A 686 15.84 -26.41 -4.96
N PHE A 687 14.53 -26.58 -4.81
CA PHE A 687 13.94 -27.56 -3.92
C PHE A 687 14.18 -28.97 -4.46
N ARG A 688 14.88 -29.80 -3.68
CA ARG A 688 15.31 -31.13 -4.09
C ARG A 688 14.92 -32.17 -3.05
N ILE A 689 14.30 -33.25 -3.51
CA ILE A 689 14.17 -34.51 -2.77
C ILE A 689 14.92 -35.56 -3.58
N SER A 690 16.06 -36.03 -3.09
CA SER A 690 16.91 -36.98 -3.81
C SER A 690 17.28 -38.18 -2.96
N ASP A 691 17.44 -39.32 -3.62
CA ASP A 691 17.96 -40.55 -3.05
C ASP A 691 19.51 -40.62 -3.05
N THR A 692 20.17 -39.54 -3.47
CA THR A 692 21.63 -39.42 -3.51
C THR A 692 22.10 -38.08 -2.96
N LEU A 693 23.25 -38.08 -2.29
CA LEU A 693 23.97 -36.87 -1.90
C LEU A 693 25.00 -36.51 -2.99
N PRO A 694 25.40 -35.23 -3.12
CA PRO A 694 26.58 -34.87 -3.90
C PRO A 694 27.80 -35.64 -3.37
N PRO A 695 28.73 -36.07 -4.22
CA PRO A 695 29.88 -36.84 -3.78
C PRO A 695 30.71 -36.04 -2.75
N ALA A 696 31.24 -34.87 -3.11
CA ALA A 696 32.10 -34.07 -2.24
C ALA A 696 31.51 -32.67 -2.03
N SER A 697 31.07 -32.36 -0.81
CA SER A 697 30.56 -31.03 -0.44
C SER A 697 30.97 -30.70 0.99
N VAL A 698 31.75 -29.63 1.19
CA VAL A 698 32.18 -29.16 2.52
C VAL A 698 31.79 -27.70 2.65
N ASN A 699 31.09 -27.35 3.74
CA ASN A 699 30.66 -25.98 4.02
C ASN A 699 31.31 -25.45 5.31
N ILE A 700 31.38 -24.13 5.44
CA ILE A 700 31.76 -23.44 6.68
C ILE A 700 30.48 -23.01 7.42
N LEU A 701 30.40 -23.34 8.71
CA LEU A 701 29.30 -22.95 9.60
C LEU A 701 29.59 -21.60 10.30
N SER A 702 30.85 -21.35 10.68
CA SER A 702 31.28 -20.06 11.27
C SER A 702 32.77 -19.82 11.07
N TRP A 703 33.17 -18.54 11.13
CA TRP A 703 34.55 -18.08 11.01
C TRP A 703 34.78 -16.83 11.87
N GLU A 704 35.72 -16.91 12.81
CA GLU A 704 35.96 -15.87 13.81
C GLU A 704 37.45 -15.73 14.13
N ASP A 705 37.91 -14.50 14.32
CA ASP A 705 39.15 -14.22 15.03
C ASP A 705 38.92 -14.39 16.54
N VAL A 706 39.81 -15.09 17.23
CA VAL A 706 39.58 -15.46 18.63
C VAL A 706 40.69 -14.90 19.50
N GLY A 707 40.29 -14.15 20.53
CA GLY A 707 41.21 -13.72 21.59
C GLY A 707 41.67 -12.26 21.53
N ARG A 708 41.12 -11.43 20.65
CA ARG A 708 41.24 -9.96 20.74
C ARG A 708 39.88 -9.31 21.03
N THR A 709 39.91 -8.13 21.65
CA THR A 709 38.71 -7.38 22.06
C THR A 709 38.50 -6.10 21.24
N ASP A 710 39.50 -5.70 20.45
CA ASP A 710 39.48 -4.53 19.58
C ASP A 710 40.55 -4.59 18.48
N PHE A 711 40.40 -3.77 17.44
CA PHE A 711 41.25 -3.79 16.24
C PHE A 711 42.67 -3.20 16.43
N THR A 712 43.06 -2.75 17.62
CA THR A 712 44.45 -2.31 17.88
C THR A 712 45.37 -3.47 18.29
N GLN A 713 44.78 -4.62 18.59
CA GLN A 713 45.49 -5.81 19.03
C GLN A 713 45.92 -6.67 17.85
N ALA A 714 46.96 -7.48 18.07
CA ALA A 714 47.46 -8.42 17.08
C ALA A 714 46.43 -9.54 16.81
N ILE A 715 46.32 -9.98 15.56
CA ILE A 715 45.57 -11.18 15.19
C ILE A 715 46.51 -12.38 15.35
N ASP A 716 46.26 -13.18 16.39
CA ASP A 716 47.11 -14.34 16.70
C ASP A 716 46.41 -15.69 16.49
N THR A 717 45.08 -15.73 16.60
CA THR A 717 44.29 -16.96 16.42
C THR A 717 43.03 -16.72 15.60
N VAL A 718 42.75 -17.62 14.65
CA VAL A 718 41.51 -17.65 13.85
C VAL A 718 40.92 -19.06 13.89
N GLN A 719 39.59 -19.14 14.00
CA GLN A 719 38.84 -20.40 14.03
C GLN A 719 37.82 -20.50 12.90
N GLY A 720 37.74 -21.68 12.29
CA GLY A 720 36.72 -22.02 11.29
C GLY A 720 36.01 -23.34 11.62
N VAL A 721 34.69 -23.36 11.56
CA VAL A 721 33.89 -24.57 11.78
C VAL A 721 33.43 -25.13 10.43
N LEU A 722 33.84 -26.35 10.09
CA LEU A 722 33.53 -27.00 8.82
C LEU A 722 32.55 -28.16 9.03
N THR A 723 31.69 -28.43 8.05
CA THR A 723 30.78 -29.58 8.01
C THR A 723 30.84 -30.31 6.66
N ASN A 724 30.83 -31.65 6.68
CA ASN A 724 30.71 -32.46 5.47
C ASN A 724 29.23 -32.60 5.09
N GLN A 725 28.82 -32.03 3.98
CA GLN A 725 27.45 -32.11 3.46
C GLN A 725 27.35 -33.04 2.24
N GLY A 726 28.45 -33.69 1.85
CA GLY A 726 28.50 -34.66 0.76
C GLY A 726 28.32 -36.10 1.25
N GLY A 727 27.96 -37.00 0.34
CA GLY A 727 27.84 -38.44 0.61
C GLY A 727 29.17 -39.17 0.68
N GLN A 728 30.27 -38.53 0.27
CA GLN A 728 31.61 -39.08 0.40
C GLN A 728 32.13 -38.90 1.82
N THR A 729 32.66 -39.97 2.40
CA THR A 729 33.56 -39.88 3.56
C THR A 729 34.94 -39.44 3.10
N PHE A 730 35.45 -38.33 3.60
CA PHE A 730 36.84 -37.94 3.34
C PHE A 730 37.76 -38.69 4.29
N GLY A 731 38.81 -39.31 3.74
CA GLY A 731 39.83 -40.02 4.53
C GLY A 731 41.10 -39.20 4.79
N ASP A 732 41.32 -38.15 4.00
CA ASP A 732 42.45 -37.21 4.12
C ASP A 732 42.05 -35.89 3.45
N LEU A 733 41.37 -35.03 4.21
CA LEU A 733 40.96 -33.70 3.74
C LEU A 733 41.94 -32.66 4.29
N SER A 734 42.70 -32.00 3.41
CA SER A 734 43.67 -30.98 3.81
C SER A 734 43.05 -29.60 3.74
N VAL A 735 43.07 -28.85 4.84
CA VAL A 735 42.47 -27.52 4.95
C VAL A 735 43.55 -26.47 5.19
N HIS A 736 43.73 -25.62 4.18
CA HIS A 736 44.77 -24.61 4.10
C HIS A 736 44.23 -23.23 4.47
N LEU A 737 44.94 -22.52 5.34
CA LEU A 737 44.74 -21.11 5.60
C LEU A 737 45.73 -20.30 4.76
N TYR A 738 45.21 -19.34 4.00
CA TYR A 738 45.98 -18.30 3.33
C TYR A 738 45.70 -16.96 3.99
N ILE A 739 46.71 -16.09 4.04
CA ILE A 739 46.60 -14.70 4.46
C ILE A 739 47.21 -13.84 3.37
N ASN A 740 46.45 -12.87 2.84
CA ASN A 740 46.88 -12.01 1.72
C ASN A 740 47.42 -12.85 0.55
N GLU A 741 46.60 -13.82 0.12
CA GLU A 741 46.90 -14.84 -0.91
C GLU A 741 48.10 -15.79 -0.61
N SER A 742 48.79 -15.62 0.52
CA SER A 742 49.96 -16.41 0.88
C SER A 742 49.59 -17.56 1.81
N PRO A 743 49.95 -18.82 1.52
CA PRO A 743 49.64 -19.95 2.40
C PRO A 743 50.42 -19.80 3.72
N ILE A 744 49.70 -19.88 4.84
CA ILE A 744 50.28 -19.70 6.18
C ILE A 744 50.37 -21.03 6.92
N ASP A 745 49.27 -21.79 6.96
CA ASP A 745 49.20 -23.04 7.71
C ASP A 745 48.22 -24.01 7.04
N SER A 746 48.31 -25.29 7.40
CA SER A 746 47.44 -26.34 6.87
C SER A 746 47.21 -27.42 7.90
N GLN A 747 45.97 -27.88 8.01
CA GLN A 747 45.57 -28.99 8.89
C GLN A 747 44.99 -30.12 8.05
N SER A 748 45.40 -31.36 8.32
CA SER A 748 44.76 -32.55 7.73
C SER A 748 43.71 -33.07 8.69
N LEU A 749 42.50 -33.24 8.16
CA LEU A 749 41.39 -33.89 8.83
C LEU A 749 41.46 -35.39 8.53
N GLY A 750 41.25 -36.19 9.57
CA GLY A 750 41.15 -37.65 9.45
C GLY A 750 39.85 -38.08 8.77
N ILE A 751 39.21 -39.13 9.28
CA ILE A 751 37.89 -39.53 8.77
C ILE A 751 36.90 -38.40 9.04
N PHE A 752 36.36 -37.84 7.95
CA PHE A 752 35.34 -36.81 7.97
C PHE A 752 34.14 -37.35 7.17
N ALA A 753 33.25 -38.05 7.88
CA ALA A 753 32.10 -38.73 7.32
C ALA A 753 30.99 -37.73 6.95
N PRO A 754 30.02 -38.12 6.10
CA PRO A 754 28.84 -37.31 5.84
C PRO A 754 28.19 -36.83 7.14
N PHE A 755 27.89 -35.54 7.21
CA PHE A 755 27.31 -34.80 8.34
C PHE A 755 28.22 -34.61 9.57
N ASP A 756 29.49 -35.02 9.52
CA ASP A 756 30.45 -34.66 10.56
C ASP A 756 30.72 -33.14 10.56
N THR A 757 30.97 -32.59 11.75
CA THR A 757 31.38 -31.19 11.95
C THR A 757 32.69 -31.13 12.71
N VAL A 758 33.59 -30.23 12.33
CA VAL A 758 34.91 -30.05 12.95
C VAL A 758 35.28 -28.57 13.06
N THR A 759 35.87 -28.19 14.19
CA THR A 759 36.45 -26.86 14.39
C THR A 759 37.95 -26.90 14.13
N LEU A 760 38.43 -26.07 13.21
CA LEU A 760 39.84 -25.83 12.94
C LEU A 760 40.28 -24.57 13.67
N THR A 761 41.44 -24.62 14.33
CA THR A 761 42.03 -23.47 15.03
C THR A 761 43.44 -23.25 14.52
N TYR A 762 43.70 -22.07 13.97
CA TYR A 762 45.02 -21.64 13.53
C TYR A 762 45.55 -20.61 14.52
N SER A 763 46.67 -20.89 15.18
CA SER A 763 47.23 -20.05 16.26
C SER A 763 48.68 -19.67 15.99
N ASN A 764 49.20 -18.67 16.72
CA ASN A 764 50.54 -18.10 16.55
C ASN A 764 50.73 -17.41 15.19
N LEU A 765 49.68 -16.79 14.67
CA LEU A 765 49.74 -16.05 13.41
C LEU A 765 50.62 -14.80 13.52
N GLY A 766 50.72 -14.21 14.73
CA GLY A 766 51.64 -13.12 15.03
C GLY A 766 51.45 -11.86 14.17
N LEU A 767 50.24 -11.61 13.65
CA LEU A 767 49.97 -10.45 12.82
C LEU A 767 49.79 -9.23 13.71
N SER A 768 50.74 -8.29 13.66
CA SER A 768 50.71 -7.09 14.51
C SER A 768 50.91 -5.79 13.73
N ALA A 769 51.11 -5.87 12.42
CA ALA A 769 51.29 -4.69 11.59
C ALA A 769 49.91 -4.08 11.27
N PRO A 770 49.73 -2.75 11.41
CA PRO A 770 48.52 -2.10 10.95
C PRO A 770 48.28 -2.31 9.46
N GLY A 771 47.02 -2.51 9.07
CA GLY A 771 46.61 -2.80 7.70
C GLY A 771 45.49 -3.84 7.63
N GLU A 772 44.93 -4.01 6.43
CA GLU A 772 43.90 -5.00 6.13
C GLU A 772 44.50 -6.37 5.81
N TYR A 773 43.78 -7.41 6.20
CA TYR A 773 44.13 -8.82 6.03
C TYR A 773 42.95 -9.58 5.43
N ASP A 774 43.16 -10.27 4.32
CA ASP A 774 42.24 -11.31 3.84
C ASP A 774 42.67 -12.67 4.40
N PHE A 775 41.72 -13.43 4.93
CA PHE A 775 41.89 -14.80 5.39
C PHE A 775 41.11 -15.71 4.47
N ARG A 776 41.79 -16.65 3.81
CA ARG A 776 41.15 -17.61 2.91
C ARG A 776 41.34 -19.04 3.38
N LEU A 777 40.24 -19.76 3.58
CA LEU A 777 40.23 -21.21 3.77
C LEU A 777 40.05 -21.93 2.45
N VAL A 778 40.89 -22.93 2.21
CA VAL A 778 40.76 -23.84 1.08
C VAL A 778 40.84 -25.28 1.58
N ALA A 779 39.77 -26.07 1.43
CA ALA A 779 39.80 -27.51 1.69
C ALA A 779 40.03 -28.28 0.39
N LEU A 780 41.02 -29.17 0.40
CA LEU A 780 41.46 -29.97 -0.73
C LEU A 780 41.28 -31.46 -0.41
N ASN A 781 40.58 -32.17 -1.30
CA ASN A 781 40.54 -33.63 -1.33
C ASN A 781 41.46 -34.12 -2.45
N GLY A 782 42.73 -34.37 -2.13
CA GLY A 782 43.76 -34.58 -3.16
C GLY A 782 44.08 -33.28 -3.90
N GLU A 783 43.89 -33.24 -5.22
CA GLU A 783 44.06 -32.02 -6.04
C GLU A 783 42.75 -31.21 -6.18
N ASP A 784 41.61 -31.77 -5.77
CA ASP A 784 40.31 -31.15 -5.95
C ASP A 784 39.95 -30.22 -4.78
N THR A 785 39.63 -28.98 -5.10
CA THR A 785 39.10 -28.01 -4.12
C THR A 785 37.63 -28.32 -3.83
N VAL A 786 37.32 -28.60 -2.57
CA VAL A 786 35.94 -28.90 -2.09
C VAL A 786 35.36 -27.78 -1.22
N LEU A 787 36.18 -26.80 -0.82
CA LEU A 787 35.80 -25.57 -0.14
C LEU A 787 36.80 -24.47 -0.50
N ASN A 788 36.32 -23.24 -0.78
CA ASN A 788 37.14 -22.04 -0.93
C ASN A 788 36.35 -20.83 -0.42
N SER A 789 36.78 -20.23 0.70
CA SER A 789 36.06 -19.13 1.37
C SER A 789 37.02 -18.06 1.87
N VAL A 790 36.63 -16.79 1.79
CA VAL A 790 37.46 -15.60 2.13
C VAL A 790 36.72 -14.74 3.17
N GLN A 791 37.46 -14.19 4.14
CA GLN A 791 36.98 -13.20 5.12
C GLN A 791 38.03 -12.11 5.34
N TYR A 792 37.58 -10.88 5.62
CA TYR A 792 38.44 -9.71 5.86
C TYR A 792 38.53 -9.35 7.34
N ASP A 793 39.67 -8.81 7.73
CA ASP A 793 39.94 -8.25 9.05
C ASP A 793 40.99 -7.13 9.01
N VAL A 794 41.14 -6.35 10.07
CA VAL A 794 42.02 -5.19 10.11
C VAL A 794 42.76 -5.03 11.44
N ILE A 795 43.96 -4.44 11.38
CA ILE A 795 44.67 -3.91 12.55
C ILE A 795 44.84 -2.41 12.35
N THR A 796 44.42 -1.60 13.32
CA THR A 796 44.45 -0.13 13.23
C THR A 796 45.32 0.51 14.32
N THR A 797 45.69 1.78 14.14
CA THR A 797 46.41 2.57 15.17
C THR A 797 45.56 3.72 15.69
N PRO A 798 45.51 3.97 17.01
CA PRO A 798 44.74 5.09 17.57
C PRO A 798 45.16 6.47 17.06
N LEU A 799 44.18 7.35 16.87
CA LEU A 799 44.30 8.75 16.48
C LEU A 799 44.86 9.60 17.63
N SER A 800 45.69 10.59 17.32
CA SER A 800 46.14 11.61 18.27
C SER A 800 45.18 12.79 18.33
N LEU A 801 44.95 13.37 19.52
CA LEU A 801 44.14 14.57 19.70
C LEU A 801 44.88 15.87 19.25
N PRO A 802 44.15 16.88 18.71
CA PRO A 802 42.73 16.87 18.39
C PRO A 802 42.43 16.04 17.13
N VAL A 803 41.26 15.40 17.09
CA VAL A 803 40.76 14.70 15.90
C VAL A 803 39.83 15.63 15.16
N VAL A 804 40.06 15.81 13.86
CA VAL A 804 39.16 16.51 12.95
C VAL A 804 39.01 15.62 11.72
N GLN A 805 37.78 15.21 11.42
CA GLN A 805 37.49 14.41 10.23
C GLN A 805 36.25 14.97 9.51
N ASN A 806 36.44 15.34 8.25
CA ASN A 806 35.45 15.90 7.35
C ASN A 806 35.27 15.09 6.05
N PHE A 807 35.99 13.98 5.88
CA PHE A 807 35.82 13.03 4.76
C PHE A 807 35.99 13.62 3.35
N GLU A 808 36.59 14.80 3.21
CA GLU A 808 36.70 15.51 1.93
C GLU A 808 37.69 14.87 0.95
N ASP A 809 38.66 14.10 1.45
CA ASP A 809 39.76 13.56 0.65
C ASP A 809 39.53 12.13 0.15
N HIS A 810 38.41 11.50 0.49
CA HIS A 810 38.15 10.07 0.23
C HIS A 810 36.88 9.83 -0.58
N GLN A 811 36.97 9.03 -1.65
CA GLN A 811 35.81 8.45 -2.34
C GLN A 811 35.99 6.93 -2.42
N THR A 812 35.29 6.20 -1.57
CA THR A 812 35.37 4.74 -1.53
C THR A 812 34.14 4.13 -0.89
N ILE A 813 33.90 2.85 -1.17
CA ILE A 813 32.94 2.02 -0.46
C ILE A 813 33.73 1.01 0.36
N LEU A 814 33.46 0.94 1.66
CA LEU A 814 34.06 -0.05 2.55
C LEU A 814 33.01 -1.10 2.92
N GLU A 815 33.46 -2.35 2.89
CA GLU A 815 32.81 -3.53 3.43
C GLU A 815 33.18 -3.69 4.92
N PRO A 816 32.41 -4.47 5.70
CA PRO A 816 32.71 -4.68 7.11
C PRO A 816 34.12 -5.18 7.39
N ASN A 817 34.68 -4.73 8.53
CA ASN A 817 36.03 -5.03 9.01
C ASN A 817 37.15 -4.45 8.12
N GLN A 818 36.89 -3.30 7.49
CA GLN A 818 37.85 -2.54 6.71
C GLN A 818 38.18 -1.20 7.37
N GLN A 819 39.34 -0.62 7.05
CA GLN A 819 39.75 0.70 7.54
C GLN A 819 39.50 1.75 6.46
N ILE A 820 39.25 3.00 6.88
CA ILE A 820 39.31 4.11 5.94
C ILE A 820 40.73 4.20 5.33
N PRO A 821 40.85 4.25 3.99
CA PRO A 821 42.15 4.34 3.32
C PRO A 821 42.94 5.52 3.83
N GLU A 822 44.24 5.32 4.10
CA GLU A 822 45.17 6.37 4.55
C GLU A 822 44.81 7.04 5.90
N GLU A 823 43.72 6.64 6.55
CA GLU A 823 43.23 7.20 7.83
C GLU A 823 43.24 6.15 8.95
N PRO A 824 44.40 5.87 9.54
CA PRO A 824 44.50 4.92 10.63
C PRO A 824 43.74 5.39 11.87
N GLY A 825 43.00 4.46 12.47
CA GLY A 825 42.16 4.70 13.65
C GLY A 825 40.67 4.80 13.34
N TRP A 826 40.26 4.80 12.07
CA TRP A 826 38.87 4.69 11.66
C TRP A 826 38.57 3.31 11.06
N VAL A 827 37.75 2.52 11.74
CA VAL A 827 37.38 1.18 11.30
C VAL A 827 35.88 1.11 11.06
N PHE A 828 35.51 0.60 9.89
CA PHE A 828 34.14 0.24 9.57
C PHE A 828 33.88 -1.21 9.95
N THR A 829 32.78 -1.43 10.66
CA THR A 829 32.32 -2.75 11.09
C THR A 829 30.84 -2.88 10.78
N GLY A 830 30.39 -4.11 10.58
CA GLY A 830 28.99 -4.38 10.37
C GLY A 830 28.75 -5.82 9.96
N GLU A 831 27.50 -6.12 9.65
CA GLU A 831 27.14 -7.41 9.08
C GLU A 831 27.27 -7.36 7.55
N SER A 832 27.31 -8.54 6.92
CA SER A 832 27.30 -8.66 5.45
C SER A 832 26.16 -7.82 4.86
N GLY A 833 26.45 -6.93 3.91
CA GLY A 833 25.46 -6.03 3.29
C GLY A 833 25.42 -4.60 3.86
N SER A 834 26.07 -4.36 5.00
CA SER A 834 26.38 -3.02 5.49
C SER A 834 27.54 -2.42 4.70
N HIS A 835 27.44 -1.15 4.33
CA HIS A 835 28.52 -0.43 3.66
C HIS A 835 28.73 0.94 4.30
N LEU A 836 29.99 1.39 4.26
CA LEU A 836 30.32 2.78 4.47
C LEU A 836 30.68 3.37 3.13
N GLU A 837 29.91 4.34 2.66
CA GLU A 837 30.25 5.11 1.49
C GLU A 837 30.84 6.46 1.90
N LEU A 838 32.06 6.76 1.44
CA LEU A 838 32.65 8.09 1.55
C LEU A 838 32.26 8.84 0.28
N LEU A 839 31.31 9.76 0.42
CA LEU A 839 30.70 10.52 -0.67
C LEU A 839 31.60 11.71 -1.05
N GLN A 840 31.53 12.17 -2.31
CA GLN A 840 32.14 13.40 -2.85
C GLN A 840 31.25 13.98 -3.97
N ASN A 841 31.50 15.19 -4.46
CA ASN A 841 30.81 15.85 -5.60
C ASN A 841 29.36 16.30 -5.37
N GLY A 842 29.10 17.05 -4.29
CA GLY A 842 27.80 17.68 -4.05
C GLY A 842 26.74 16.75 -3.45
N TYR A 843 27.17 15.58 -2.98
CA TYR A 843 26.36 14.61 -2.24
C TYR A 843 26.62 14.67 -0.72
N GLY A 844 27.27 15.73 -0.22
CA GLY A 844 27.51 15.98 1.21
C GLY A 844 26.27 16.49 1.97
N ILE A 845 26.41 16.69 3.29
CA ILE A 845 25.31 17.14 4.15
C ILE A 845 24.89 18.59 3.77
N PRO A 846 23.62 18.87 3.39
CA PRO A 846 23.20 20.19 2.92
C PRO A 846 23.48 21.33 3.90
N GLY A 847 24.28 22.33 3.49
CA GLY A 847 24.59 23.48 4.33
C GLY A 847 25.84 23.33 5.21
N VAL A 848 26.51 22.16 5.18
CA VAL A 848 27.90 22.00 5.63
C VAL A 848 28.83 22.24 4.42
N VAL A 849 29.99 22.83 4.66
CA VAL A 849 30.91 23.29 3.60
C VAL A 849 31.92 22.19 3.30
N GLY A 850 31.82 21.61 2.12
CA GLY A 850 32.52 20.39 1.76
C GLY A 850 31.63 19.59 0.80
N GLU A 851 32.21 18.80 -0.07
CA GLU A 851 31.44 17.92 -0.96
C GLU A 851 31.37 16.49 -0.41
N GLY A 852 32.07 16.18 0.69
CA GLY A 852 32.18 14.85 1.25
C GLY A 852 31.46 14.60 2.57
N ALA A 853 31.11 13.34 2.80
CA ALA A 853 30.50 12.86 4.04
C ALA A 853 30.68 11.36 4.16
N ALA A 854 30.73 10.86 5.40
CA ALA A 854 30.63 9.43 5.68
C ALA A 854 29.16 9.02 5.72
N PHE A 855 28.74 8.21 4.78
CA PHE A 855 27.39 7.68 4.68
C PHE A 855 27.36 6.23 5.15
N LEU A 856 26.81 6.02 6.35
CA LEU A 856 26.55 4.70 6.89
C LEU A 856 25.20 4.24 6.35
N SER A 857 25.24 3.22 5.50
CA SER A 857 24.05 2.68 4.86
C SER A 857 24.04 1.16 4.95
N ASN A 858 22.82 0.64 5.01
CA ASN A 858 22.58 -0.79 5.01
C ASN A 858 21.72 -1.13 3.80
N LYS A 859 22.14 -2.12 3.01
CA LYS A 859 21.26 -2.74 2.00
C LYS A 859 20.22 -3.67 2.63
N GLU A 860 20.46 -4.07 3.89
CA GLU A 860 19.71 -5.05 4.66
C GLU A 860 19.28 -4.47 6.02
N ASN A 861 18.51 -5.23 6.82
CA ASN A 861 18.24 -4.86 8.21
C ASN A 861 19.44 -5.23 9.11
N THR A 862 20.58 -4.62 8.86
CA THR A 862 21.87 -4.92 9.51
C THR A 862 22.33 -3.78 10.41
N ILE A 863 23.31 -4.06 11.27
CA ILE A 863 23.99 -3.02 12.06
C ILE A 863 25.27 -2.62 11.35
N ALA A 864 25.36 -1.36 10.95
CA ALA A 864 26.58 -0.71 10.49
C ALA A 864 27.18 0.14 11.60
N SER A 865 28.50 0.11 11.76
CA SER A 865 29.20 0.89 12.77
C SER A 865 30.52 1.45 12.27
N LEU A 866 30.65 2.77 12.34
CA LEU A 866 31.92 3.47 12.15
C LEU A 866 32.53 3.74 13.52
N ILE A 867 33.75 3.26 13.74
CA ILE A 867 34.45 3.34 15.03
C ILE A 867 35.74 4.15 14.88
N ALA A 868 35.87 5.22 15.67
CA ALA A 868 37.12 5.94 15.88
C ALA A 868 37.86 5.40 17.11
N TYR A 869 39.14 5.12 16.94
CA TYR A 869 40.10 4.77 17.98
C TYR A 869 40.96 5.99 18.29
N VAL A 870 41.01 6.42 19.55
CA VAL A 870 41.69 7.65 19.96
C VAL A 870 42.60 7.39 21.16
N ASP A 871 43.83 7.90 21.09
CA ASP A 871 44.73 7.95 22.22
C ASP A 871 44.39 9.13 23.12
N ALA A 872 43.58 8.86 24.15
CA ALA A 872 43.25 9.80 25.21
C ALA A 872 43.97 9.46 26.54
N SER A 873 45.05 8.67 26.49
CA SER A 873 45.77 8.19 27.69
C SER A 873 46.36 9.31 28.55
N ALA A 874 46.56 10.50 27.97
CA ALA A 874 47.03 11.68 28.68
C ALA A 874 45.95 12.40 29.49
N LEU A 875 44.67 12.04 29.32
CA LEU A 875 43.53 12.71 29.94
C LEU A 875 42.98 11.94 31.14
N SER A 876 42.48 12.66 32.13
CA SER A 876 41.77 12.11 33.30
C SER A 876 40.30 12.50 33.28
N VAL A 877 39.39 11.53 33.35
CA VAL A 877 37.93 11.78 33.42
C VAL A 877 37.49 12.60 34.63
N SER A 878 38.39 12.85 35.60
CA SER A 878 38.13 13.64 36.81
C SER A 878 38.71 15.05 36.79
N GLN A 879 39.59 15.37 35.84
CA GLN A 879 40.33 16.63 35.79
C GLN A 879 40.28 17.31 34.42
N ASP A 880 40.23 16.51 33.36
CA ASP A 880 40.29 16.95 31.98
C ASP A 880 38.94 16.72 31.29
N HIS A 881 38.76 17.40 30.18
CA HIS A 881 37.58 17.28 29.34
C HIS A 881 37.98 16.76 27.95
N LEU A 882 37.06 16.03 27.33
CA LEU A 882 37.16 15.64 25.93
C LEU A 882 35.80 15.87 25.28
N PHE A 883 35.72 16.86 24.42
CA PHE A 883 34.49 17.29 23.77
C PHE A 883 34.36 16.65 22.39
N LEU A 884 33.23 15.99 22.15
CA LEU A 884 32.82 15.46 20.85
C LEU A 884 31.79 16.41 20.22
N SER A 885 31.96 16.73 18.94
CA SER A 885 30.92 17.33 18.09
C SER A 885 30.97 16.81 16.66
N PHE A 886 29.83 16.83 15.96
CA PHE A 886 29.69 16.40 14.57
C PHE A 886 28.38 16.92 13.95
N TYR A 887 28.32 16.94 12.63
CA TYR A 887 27.11 17.14 11.84
C TYR A 887 26.55 15.79 11.38
N TYR A 888 25.24 15.71 11.30
CA TYR A 888 24.58 14.51 10.80
C TYR A 888 23.28 14.81 10.04
N ASN A 889 22.90 13.87 9.18
CA ASN A 889 21.61 13.87 8.50
C ASN A 889 21.02 12.46 8.54
N LEU A 890 19.73 12.36 8.86
CA LEU A 890 18.98 11.10 8.95
C LEU A 890 18.06 10.99 7.73
N LEU A 891 18.40 10.11 6.79
CA LEU A 891 17.70 9.98 5.51
C LEU A 891 16.54 8.95 5.54
N PHE A 892 16.29 8.22 6.64
CA PHE A 892 15.15 7.27 6.75
C PHE A 892 14.69 6.91 8.19
N PHE A 893 13.72 5.99 8.34
CA PHE A 893 12.96 5.69 9.59
C PHE A 893 13.83 5.48 10.85
N HIS A 894 13.30 5.95 11.97
CA HIS A 894 13.93 5.90 13.29
C HIS A 894 13.92 4.48 13.86
N ASP A 895 15.10 3.86 13.96
CA ASP A 895 15.33 2.71 14.83
C ASP A 895 15.96 3.19 16.16
N THR A 896 15.43 2.70 17.27
CA THR A 896 16.00 2.87 18.62
C THR A 896 17.42 2.33 18.78
N LEU A 897 17.88 1.49 17.84
CA LEU A 897 19.23 0.94 17.80
C LEU A 897 20.26 1.90 17.13
N ASN A 898 19.82 2.97 16.47
CA ASN A 898 20.72 4.03 16.01
C ASN A 898 21.30 4.76 17.23
N THR A 899 22.62 4.70 17.42
CA THR A 899 23.27 5.26 18.62
C THR A 899 24.63 5.86 18.30
N VAL A 900 25.01 6.87 19.07
CA VAL A 900 26.42 7.27 19.22
C VAL A 900 26.85 6.80 20.59
N SER A 901 27.92 6.02 20.66
CA SER A 901 28.40 5.41 21.89
C SER A 901 29.88 5.71 22.13
N VAL A 902 30.29 5.69 23.39
CA VAL A 902 31.71 5.84 23.81
C VAL A 902 32.10 4.71 24.75
N ARG A 903 33.39 4.36 24.79
CA ARG A 903 33.99 3.54 25.85
C ARG A 903 35.44 3.93 26.11
N GLY A 904 35.88 3.73 27.35
CA GLY A 904 37.20 4.13 27.83
C GLY A 904 38.34 3.31 27.23
N SER A 905 38.12 2.02 26.97
CA SER A 905 39.07 1.10 26.33
C SER A 905 38.36 0.01 25.52
N GLY A 906 39.11 -0.74 24.71
CA GLY A 906 38.55 -1.85 23.93
C GLY A 906 37.99 -3.01 24.77
N ASN A 907 38.30 -3.08 26.06
CA ASN A 907 37.78 -4.08 27.00
C ASN A 907 36.53 -3.61 27.77
N ASP A 908 36.17 -2.34 27.65
CA ASP A 908 35.06 -1.76 28.38
C ASP A 908 33.74 -1.92 27.63
N ASP A 909 32.63 -1.94 28.37
CA ASP A 909 31.27 -1.92 27.82
C ASP A 909 30.96 -0.57 27.15
N TRP A 910 30.18 -0.59 26.07
CA TRP A 910 29.72 0.62 25.39
C TRP A 910 28.66 1.37 26.21
N ILE A 911 28.73 2.70 26.23
CA ILE A 911 27.67 3.57 26.73
C ILE A 911 27.15 4.48 25.62
N SER A 912 25.82 4.48 25.43
CA SER A 912 25.14 5.38 24.48
C SER A 912 25.10 6.83 25.01
N LEU A 913 25.32 7.79 24.11
CA LEU A 913 25.30 9.22 24.36
C LEU A 913 23.93 9.87 24.08
N ASN A 914 22.96 9.12 23.52
CA ASN A 914 21.60 9.59 23.18
C ASN A 914 21.58 10.96 22.48
N VAL A 915 22.29 11.07 21.36
CA VAL A 915 22.57 12.34 20.66
C VAL A 915 21.58 12.65 19.54
N TRP A 916 20.88 11.64 19.05
CA TRP A 916 19.99 11.76 17.91
C TRP A 916 18.71 12.49 18.29
N ASP A 917 18.44 13.62 17.62
CA ASP A 917 17.15 14.30 17.69
C ASP A 917 16.19 13.68 16.68
N PHE A 918 15.46 12.66 17.15
CA PHE A 918 14.51 11.92 16.32
C PHE A 918 13.21 12.69 16.02
N ASP A 919 12.98 13.85 16.64
CA ASP A 919 11.79 14.67 16.40
C ASP A 919 11.99 15.67 15.24
N SER A 920 13.20 15.78 14.71
CA SER A 920 13.54 16.69 13.62
C SER A 920 13.09 16.15 12.23
N PRO A 921 12.73 17.03 11.27
CA PRO A 921 12.27 16.60 9.94
C PRO A 921 13.34 15.82 9.16
N ARG A 922 12.91 14.91 8.27
CA ARG A 922 13.81 14.18 7.36
C ARG A 922 14.62 15.12 6.49
N ASP A 923 15.82 14.67 6.11
CA ASP A 923 16.76 15.39 5.24
C ASP A 923 17.28 16.73 5.81
N THR A 924 17.18 16.92 7.13
CA THR A 924 17.70 18.12 7.79
C THR A 924 19.10 17.91 8.35
N THR A 925 19.94 18.91 8.15
CA THR A 925 21.27 18.98 8.74
C THR A 925 21.16 19.32 10.22
N LEU A 926 21.63 18.40 11.06
CA LEU A 926 21.60 18.52 12.50
C LEU A 926 23.02 18.59 13.06
N TYR A 927 23.16 19.29 14.17
CA TYR A 927 24.43 19.45 14.88
C TYR A 927 24.31 18.81 16.26
N SER A 928 25.25 17.95 16.63
CA SER A 928 25.23 17.23 17.90
C SER A 928 25.32 18.13 19.14
N GLY A 929 25.79 19.37 18.97
CA GLY A 929 26.29 20.18 20.09
C GLY A 929 27.61 19.62 20.64
N LEU A 930 28.09 20.24 21.72
CA LEU A 930 29.25 19.73 22.47
C LEU A 930 28.84 18.68 23.50
N ILE A 931 29.41 17.49 23.36
CA ILE A 931 29.23 16.40 24.30
C ILE A 931 30.55 16.20 25.05
N ASP A 932 30.52 16.43 26.36
CA ASP A 932 31.67 16.15 27.22
C ASP A 932 31.68 14.66 27.59
N LEU A 933 32.67 13.93 27.10
CA LEU A 933 32.78 12.48 27.29
C LEU A 933 33.27 12.12 28.71
N ALA A 934 33.96 13.03 29.41
CA ALA A 934 34.55 12.75 30.71
C ALA A 934 33.51 12.43 31.81
N PRO A 935 32.44 13.24 32.00
CA PRO A 935 31.37 12.91 32.94
C PRO A 935 30.62 11.61 32.61
N VAL A 936 30.47 11.28 31.32
CA VAL A 936 29.78 10.06 30.87
C VAL A 936 30.56 8.82 31.29
N LEU A 937 31.85 8.75 30.94
CA LEU A 937 32.71 7.63 31.33
C LEU A 937 32.87 7.54 32.86
N GLN A 938 32.99 8.69 33.54
CA GLN A 938 33.08 8.73 34.99
C GLN A 938 31.82 8.15 35.67
N SER A 939 30.63 8.37 35.10
CA SER A 939 29.35 7.90 35.66
C SER A 939 29.23 6.38 35.73
N ILE A 940 29.94 5.66 34.84
CA ILE A 940 29.98 4.21 34.77
C ILE A 940 31.32 3.61 35.24
N GLY A 941 32.22 4.44 35.79
CA GLY A 941 33.49 4.01 36.36
C GLY A 941 34.57 3.66 35.33
N GLN A 942 34.44 4.11 34.08
CA GLN A 942 35.47 3.95 33.05
C GLN A 942 36.45 5.14 33.06
N ALA A 943 37.64 4.93 32.49
CA ALA A 943 38.68 5.94 32.34
C ALA A 943 39.13 6.06 30.88
N PHE A 944 39.66 7.22 30.48
CA PHE A 944 40.33 7.35 29.19
C PHE A 944 41.56 6.44 29.12
N SER A 945 41.83 5.91 27.93
CA SER A 945 42.99 5.07 27.64
C SER A 945 43.58 5.38 26.26
N SER A 946 44.65 4.69 25.89
CA SER A 946 45.25 4.75 24.55
C SER A 946 44.37 4.12 23.47
N THR A 947 43.30 3.42 23.86
CA THR A 947 42.35 2.75 22.96
C THR A 947 40.93 3.23 23.26
N THR A 948 40.76 4.52 23.60
CA THR A 948 39.42 5.09 23.82
C THR A 948 38.66 5.04 22.49
N GLN A 949 37.36 4.70 22.51
CA GLN A 949 36.61 4.52 21.27
C GLN A 949 35.30 5.30 21.24
N ILE A 950 34.95 5.78 20.05
CA ILE A 950 33.68 6.42 19.73
C ILE A 950 33.07 5.64 18.56
N ARG A 951 31.81 5.22 18.70
CA ARG A 951 31.08 4.42 17.70
C ARG A 951 29.82 5.12 17.27
N PHE A 952 29.67 5.30 15.96
CA PHE A 952 28.44 5.74 15.32
C PHE A 952 27.76 4.52 14.73
N THR A 953 26.54 4.23 15.16
CA THR A 953 25.80 3.00 14.81
C THR A 953 24.57 3.36 14.01
N HIS A 954 24.41 2.74 12.85
CA HIS A 954 23.18 2.73 12.06
C HIS A 954 22.55 1.33 12.07
N SER A 955 21.26 1.26 12.39
CA SER A 955 20.42 0.06 12.32
C SER A 955 19.17 0.39 11.49
N GLY A 956 18.80 -0.52 10.59
CA GLY A 956 17.60 -0.41 9.77
C GLY A 956 17.82 -0.68 8.29
N PHE A 957 16.71 -0.85 7.58
CA PHE A 957 16.64 -1.25 6.17
C PHE A 957 16.58 -0.05 5.22
N GLY A 958 17.48 0.00 4.24
CA GLY A 958 17.44 0.95 3.12
C GLY A 958 17.08 0.24 1.81
N LEU A 959 15.87 0.46 1.29
CA LEU A 959 15.44 -0.06 -0.03
C LEU A 959 16.14 0.64 -1.21
N LEU A 960 16.80 1.77 -0.95
CA LEU A 960 17.47 2.60 -1.94
C LEU A 960 18.86 2.99 -1.42
N PRO A 961 19.86 3.21 -2.31
CA PRO A 961 21.21 3.71 -1.97
C PRO A 961 21.26 5.06 -1.23
N GLU A 962 20.12 5.66 -0.91
CA GLU A 962 19.96 7.01 -0.34
C GLU A 962 19.41 6.97 1.10
N GLN A 963 19.31 5.79 1.73
CA GLN A 963 18.67 5.59 3.05
C GLN A 963 19.70 5.14 4.11
N GLY A 964 20.13 6.05 4.99
CA GLY A 964 21.16 5.81 6.00
C GLY A 964 21.43 7.03 6.89
N ILE A 965 22.58 7.02 7.60
CA ILE A 965 23.07 8.14 8.41
C ILE A 965 24.28 8.77 7.72
N MET A 966 24.19 10.05 7.39
CA MET A 966 25.35 10.83 6.96
C MET A 966 26.02 11.47 8.18
N LEU A 967 27.36 11.44 8.21
CA LEU A 967 28.21 12.03 9.23
C LEU A 967 29.25 12.93 8.57
N ASP A 968 29.44 14.11 9.13
CA ASP A 968 30.45 15.06 8.67
C ASP A 968 30.97 15.94 9.83
N GLY A 969 32.14 16.54 9.67
CA GLY A 969 32.72 17.50 10.61
C GLY A 969 32.93 16.94 12.02
N ILE A 970 33.33 15.68 12.13
CA ILE A 970 33.57 15.03 13.42
C ILE A 970 34.81 15.65 14.07
N ARG A 971 34.64 16.18 15.28
CA ARG A 971 35.72 16.80 16.07
C ARG A 971 35.81 16.23 17.47
N LEU A 972 37.02 15.91 17.91
CA LEU A 972 37.36 15.65 19.31
C LEU A 972 38.47 16.58 19.80
N ASP A 973 38.21 17.34 20.86
CA ASP A 973 39.13 18.34 21.39
C ASP A 973 39.09 18.42 22.94
N THR A 974 40.18 18.87 23.54
CA THR A 974 40.32 19.09 24.99
C THR A 974 39.84 20.46 25.45
N GLN A 975 39.65 21.40 24.52
CA GLN A 975 39.18 22.76 24.79
C GLN A 975 37.78 23.00 24.21
N LYS A 976 36.96 23.80 24.90
CA LYS A 976 35.70 24.33 24.33
C LYS A 976 36.03 25.50 23.40
N VAL A 977 35.68 25.41 22.11
CA VAL A 977 35.93 26.49 21.14
C VAL A 977 34.69 27.37 21.04
N THR A 978 34.75 28.57 21.62
CA THR A 978 33.59 29.49 21.74
C THR A 978 33.58 30.63 20.73
N ARG A 979 34.74 30.95 20.11
CA ARG A 979 34.91 31.92 19.00
C ARG A 979 36.01 31.42 18.07
N ASP A 980 35.67 31.22 16.80
CA ASP A 980 36.54 30.68 15.73
C ASP A 980 35.93 31.07 14.37
N LEU A 981 36.54 32.04 13.69
CA LEU A 981 36.20 32.48 12.34
C LEU A 981 37.38 32.13 11.46
N GLN A 982 37.14 31.42 10.37
CA GLN A 982 38.21 31.00 9.46
C GLN A 982 38.01 31.52 8.05
N VAL A 983 39.11 31.76 7.34
CA VAL A 983 39.06 31.95 5.88
C VAL A 983 38.93 30.58 5.22
N ALA A 984 37.70 30.15 4.98
CA ALA A 984 37.39 28.83 4.43
C ALA A 984 37.85 28.69 2.97
N GLN A 985 37.74 29.74 2.17
CA GLN A 985 38.08 29.66 0.75
C GLN A 985 38.42 31.01 0.11
N ILE A 986 39.30 30.99 -0.90
CA ILE A 986 39.48 32.10 -1.86
C ILE A 986 39.16 31.58 -3.26
N ARG A 987 38.14 32.15 -3.90
CA ARG A 987 37.74 31.86 -5.28
C ARG A 987 38.25 32.95 -6.21
N VAL A 988 38.93 32.55 -7.28
CA VAL A 988 39.42 33.42 -8.36
C VAL A 988 38.88 32.86 -9.68
N PRO A 989 38.34 33.69 -10.60
CA PRO A 989 37.74 33.23 -11.85
C PRO A 989 38.75 32.51 -12.76
N ASP A 990 38.22 31.74 -13.71
CA ASP A 990 39.04 31.07 -14.72
C ASP A 990 39.73 32.12 -15.62
N LEU A 991 41.06 32.19 -15.52
CA LEU A 991 41.91 33.16 -16.22
C LEU A 991 42.26 32.73 -17.66
N SER A 992 41.52 31.78 -18.24
CA SER A 992 41.81 31.14 -19.53
C SER A 992 41.73 32.06 -20.76
N LEU A 993 41.21 33.29 -20.65
CA LEU A 993 40.98 34.18 -21.81
C LEU A 993 41.55 35.61 -21.69
N GLY A 994 42.35 35.92 -20.67
CA GLY A 994 43.13 37.15 -20.56
C GLY A 994 42.40 38.44 -20.97
N GLY A 995 41.59 39.02 -20.08
CA GLY A 995 41.09 40.37 -20.30
C GLY A 995 40.04 40.88 -19.30
N GLY A 996 40.41 41.90 -18.52
CA GLY A 996 39.47 42.79 -17.82
C GLY A 996 39.38 42.59 -16.30
N PRO A 997 38.67 43.50 -15.60
CA PRO A 997 38.54 43.48 -14.14
C PRO A 997 37.88 42.19 -13.64
N ASP A 998 38.64 41.39 -12.90
CA ASP A 998 38.18 40.14 -12.30
C ASP A 998 37.67 40.34 -10.88
N THR A 999 37.01 39.32 -10.33
CA THR A 999 36.48 39.32 -8.97
C THR A 999 37.16 38.25 -8.13
N VAL A 1000 37.74 38.63 -6.99
CA VAL A 1000 38.20 37.67 -5.98
C VAL A 1000 37.10 37.55 -4.93
N THR A 1001 36.60 36.34 -4.69
CA THR A 1001 35.61 36.09 -3.64
C THR A 1001 36.27 35.35 -2.48
N VAL A 1002 36.14 35.90 -1.27
CA VAL A 1002 36.61 35.28 -0.03
C VAL A 1002 35.40 34.75 0.73
N VAL A 1003 35.47 33.48 1.13
CA VAL A 1003 34.47 32.82 1.95
C VAL A 1003 35.01 32.74 3.37
N VAL A 1004 34.26 33.27 4.34
CA VAL A 1004 34.56 33.21 5.77
C VAL A 1004 33.53 32.32 6.44
N ALA A 1005 34.00 31.34 7.21
CA ALA A 1005 33.14 30.43 7.95
C ALA A 1005 33.18 30.76 9.43
N ASN A 1006 32.01 30.76 10.08
CA ASN A 1006 31.91 30.73 11.54
C ASN A 1006 32.11 29.30 12.04
N ALA A 1007 33.35 28.92 12.31
CA ALA A 1007 33.72 27.65 12.92
C ALA A 1007 33.48 27.63 14.45
N ALA A 1008 32.96 28.72 15.01
CA ALA A 1008 32.62 28.85 16.42
C ALA A 1008 31.26 28.23 16.75
N GLU A 1009 31.05 27.99 18.04
CA GLU A 1009 29.78 27.50 18.61
C GLU A 1009 28.81 28.62 19.03
N LEU A 1010 29.20 29.89 18.88
CA LEU A 1010 28.38 31.07 19.21
C LEU A 1010 28.08 31.93 17.97
N ILE A 1011 26.99 32.70 18.07
CA ILE A 1011 26.70 33.77 17.12
C ILE A 1011 27.83 34.79 17.19
N THR A 1012 28.51 35.04 16.06
CA THR A 1012 29.64 35.98 15.98
C THR A 1012 29.18 37.40 15.65
N ASP A 1013 30.00 38.37 16.05
CA ASP A 1013 29.87 39.79 15.68
C ASP A 1013 30.50 40.03 14.28
N SER A 1014 30.36 41.24 13.71
CA SER A 1014 31.01 41.60 12.43
C SER A 1014 32.54 41.36 12.45
N VAL A 1015 33.11 40.85 11.34
CA VAL A 1015 34.56 40.67 11.16
C VAL A 1015 35.07 41.46 9.98
N ASP A 1016 36.27 42.03 10.12
CA ASP A 1016 36.95 42.72 9.02
C ASP A 1016 37.80 41.72 8.25
N VAL A 1017 37.70 41.71 6.93
CA VAL A 1017 38.50 40.83 6.06
C VAL A 1017 39.43 41.69 5.21
N GLN A 1018 40.73 41.47 5.36
CA GLN A 1018 41.77 42.08 4.54
C GLN A 1018 42.17 41.15 3.40
N VAL A 1019 42.08 41.62 2.15
CA VAL A 1019 42.58 40.90 0.98
C VAL A 1019 43.77 41.63 0.37
N THR A 1020 44.87 40.91 0.20
CA THR A 1020 46.10 41.34 -0.46
C THR A 1020 46.32 40.52 -1.73
N VAL A 1021 46.54 41.18 -2.87
CA VAL A 1021 46.90 40.54 -4.14
C VAL A 1021 48.26 41.06 -4.58
N LEU A 1022 49.23 40.16 -4.77
CA LEU A 1022 50.56 40.44 -5.31
C LEU A 1022 50.64 39.96 -6.76
N ASP A 1023 51.18 40.80 -7.63
CA ASP A 1023 51.49 40.51 -9.02
C ASP A 1023 52.73 39.60 -9.18
N PRO A 1024 53.00 39.07 -10.38
CA PRO A 1024 54.15 38.19 -10.64
C PRO A 1024 55.54 38.80 -10.39
N SER A 1025 55.64 40.12 -10.24
CA SER A 1025 56.86 40.85 -9.88
C SER A 1025 56.97 41.13 -8.37
N GLY A 1026 55.97 40.71 -7.58
CA GLY A 1026 55.84 41.01 -6.15
C GLY A 1026 55.23 42.38 -5.85
N GLY A 1027 54.72 43.09 -6.86
CA GLY A 1027 54.00 44.36 -6.71
C GLY A 1027 52.59 44.14 -6.16
N GLN A 1028 52.15 44.97 -5.21
CA GLN A 1028 50.84 44.81 -4.59
C GLN A 1028 49.75 45.51 -5.41
N LEU A 1029 48.83 44.74 -5.99
CA LEU A 1029 47.72 45.23 -6.81
C LEU A 1029 46.49 45.59 -6.00
N VAL A 1030 46.19 44.80 -4.96
CA VAL A 1030 45.05 45.01 -4.06
C VAL A 1030 45.54 44.88 -2.63
N ASN A 1031 45.05 45.76 -1.76
CA ASN A 1031 45.15 45.63 -0.31
C ASN A 1031 43.98 46.41 0.31
N THR A 1032 42.87 45.71 0.50
CA THR A 1032 41.60 46.31 0.89
C THR A 1032 41.02 45.56 2.07
N VAL A 1033 40.44 46.32 3.01
CA VAL A 1033 39.70 45.79 4.16
C VAL A 1033 38.22 46.03 3.92
N SER A 1034 37.41 44.99 4.07
CA SER A 1034 35.96 45.04 4.00
C SER A 1034 35.35 44.35 5.21
N THR A 1035 34.29 44.91 5.77
CA THR A 1035 33.59 44.34 6.94
C THR A 1035 32.47 43.42 6.47
N LEU A 1036 32.48 42.18 6.92
CA LEU A 1036 31.31 41.32 6.92
C LEU A 1036 30.47 41.67 8.16
N ASN A 1037 29.19 42.04 7.96
CA ASN A 1037 28.32 42.47 9.06
C ASN A 1037 27.61 41.28 9.73
N GLY A 1038 27.87 41.05 11.02
CA GLY A 1038 27.15 40.08 11.85
C GLY A 1038 25.72 40.53 12.23
N PRO A 1039 24.93 39.69 12.90
CA PRO A 1039 25.29 38.37 13.44
C PRO A 1039 25.07 37.20 12.48
N TRP A 1040 25.92 36.16 12.55
CA TRP A 1040 25.73 34.88 11.83
C TRP A 1040 25.81 33.69 12.78
N GLY A 1041 25.10 32.62 12.44
CA GLY A 1041 25.04 31.40 13.26
C GLY A 1041 26.32 30.56 13.19
N PRO A 1042 26.53 29.64 14.15
CA PRO A 1042 27.53 28.57 14.05
C PRO A 1042 27.44 27.80 12.73
N GLY A 1043 28.57 27.46 12.13
CA GLY A 1043 28.67 26.71 10.88
C GLY A 1043 28.26 27.47 9.62
N THR A 1044 27.88 28.75 9.72
CA THR A 1044 27.44 29.54 8.56
C THR A 1044 28.60 30.20 7.84
N ASN A 1045 28.50 30.26 6.52
CA ASN A 1045 29.44 31.00 5.68
C ASN A 1045 28.90 32.37 5.29
N GLN A 1046 29.82 33.32 5.10
CA GLN A 1046 29.56 34.59 4.46
C GLN A 1046 30.64 34.88 3.41
N GLU A 1047 30.25 35.59 2.36
CA GLU A 1047 31.14 35.88 1.24
C GLU A 1047 31.40 37.38 1.09
N LEU A 1048 32.64 37.72 0.75
CA LEU A 1048 33.04 39.06 0.30
C LEU A 1048 33.66 38.98 -1.08
N SER A 1049 33.11 39.77 -2.01
CA SER A 1049 33.64 39.88 -3.36
C SER A 1049 34.40 41.20 -3.54
N PHE A 1050 35.64 41.09 -3.98
CA PHE A 1050 36.54 42.18 -4.31
C PHE A 1050 36.61 42.25 -5.84
N THR A 1051 35.91 43.23 -6.43
CA THR A 1051 35.81 43.40 -7.88
C THR A 1051 36.91 44.32 -8.40
N ASN A 1052 37.21 44.23 -9.69
CA ASN A 1052 38.23 45.02 -10.39
C ASN A 1052 39.68 44.68 -10.02
N VAL A 1053 39.95 43.40 -9.77
CA VAL A 1053 41.32 42.88 -9.64
C VAL A 1053 41.88 42.58 -11.02
N ASP A 1054 43.09 43.05 -11.34
CA ASP A 1054 43.70 42.90 -12.67
C ASP A 1054 44.70 41.74 -12.71
N PHE A 1055 44.31 40.60 -13.29
CA PHE A 1055 45.17 39.42 -13.49
C PHE A 1055 45.78 39.34 -14.91
N SER A 1056 45.82 40.45 -15.67
CA SER A 1056 46.22 40.45 -17.08
C SER A 1056 47.70 40.19 -17.37
N THR A 1057 48.59 40.27 -16.38
CA THR A 1057 50.03 40.01 -16.55
C THR A 1057 50.31 38.51 -16.41
N ALA A 1058 50.82 37.88 -17.46
CA ALA A 1058 51.16 36.46 -17.43
C ALA A 1058 52.17 36.16 -16.30
N GLY A 1059 51.89 35.13 -15.52
CA GLY A 1059 52.71 34.74 -14.37
C GLY A 1059 51.88 34.40 -13.13
N GLN A 1060 52.59 34.21 -12.02
CA GLN A 1060 52.03 33.74 -10.76
C GLN A 1060 51.63 34.90 -9.85
N TYR A 1061 50.36 34.98 -9.49
CA TYR A 1061 49.80 35.91 -8.52
C TYR A 1061 49.63 35.22 -7.17
N ILE A 1062 49.83 35.98 -6.09
CA ILE A 1062 49.60 35.51 -4.72
C ILE A 1062 48.42 36.30 -4.15
N VAL A 1063 47.36 35.60 -3.76
CA VAL A 1063 46.18 36.18 -3.14
C VAL A 1063 46.12 35.71 -1.70
N THR A 1064 46.17 36.64 -0.75
CA THR A 1064 46.09 36.37 0.68
C THR A 1064 44.87 37.07 1.26
N ALA A 1065 44.02 36.33 1.95
CA ALA A 1065 42.97 36.88 2.80
C ALA A 1065 43.35 36.69 4.27
N VAL A 1066 43.03 37.68 5.11
CA VAL A 1066 43.33 37.70 6.54
C VAL A 1066 42.12 38.28 7.28
N LEU A 1067 41.66 37.61 8.33
CA LEU A 1067 40.66 38.14 9.23
C LEU A 1067 41.31 39.10 10.24
N LEU A 1068 40.69 40.26 10.40
CA LEU A 1068 41.09 41.31 11.32
C LEU A 1068 40.03 41.43 12.41
N ASN A 1069 40.48 41.59 13.66
CA ASN A 1069 39.63 41.84 14.83
C ASN A 1069 38.60 40.72 15.16
N ALA A 1070 38.81 39.47 14.73
CA ALA A 1070 37.87 38.35 14.91
C ALA A 1070 37.60 37.92 16.37
N ALA A 1071 38.44 38.36 17.34
CA ALA A 1071 38.44 37.84 18.72
C ALA A 1071 38.42 36.30 18.74
N ASP A 1072 39.33 35.73 17.94
CA ASP A 1072 39.46 34.30 17.63
C ASP A 1072 40.25 33.51 18.69
N GLN A 1073 39.88 32.24 18.90
CA GLN A 1073 40.59 31.29 19.76
C GLN A 1073 41.50 30.31 18.98
N VAL A 1074 41.40 30.24 17.66
CA VAL A 1074 42.14 29.35 16.74
C VAL A 1074 42.82 30.16 15.62
N PRO A 1075 43.78 31.06 15.94
CA PRO A 1075 44.28 32.07 15.02
C PRO A 1075 45.06 31.56 13.78
N ASN A 1076 45.30 30.26 13.68
CA ASN A 1076 46.01 29.62 12.57
C ASN A 1076 45.16 29.44 11.32
N ASN A 1077 43.84 29.60 11.41
CA ASN A 1077 42.90 29.52 10.29
C ASN A 1077 42.36 30.91 9.85
N ASP A 1078 42.77 31.99 10.52
CA ASP A 1078 42.43 33.39 10.21
C ASP A 1078 42.97 33.88 8.85
N SER A 1079 43.85 33.11 8.20
CA SER A 1079 44.44 33.50 6.93
C SER A 1079 44.58 32.34 5.96
N LEU A 1080 44.23 32.61 4.70
CA LEU A 1080 44.46 31.70 3.59
C LEU A 1080 45.25 32.44 2.50
N THR A 1081 46.23 31.74 1.92
CA THR A 1081 46.97 32.22 0.74
C THR A 1081 46.80 31.22 -0.39
N VAL A 1082 46.28 31.69 -1.52
CA VAL A 1082 46.19 30.92 -2.75
C VAL A 1082 47.08 31.53 -3.83
N THR A 1083 47.51 30.69 -4.75
CA THR A 1083 48.37 31.09 -5.85
C THR A 1083 47.65 30.85 -7.17
N VAL A 1084 47.58 31.88 -8.00
CA VAL A 1084 46.84 31.82 -9.27
C VAL A 1084 47.78 32.13 -10.41
N THR A 1085 47.78 31.29 -11.45
CA THR A 1085 48.65 31.48 -12.61
C THR A 1085 47.84 32.00 -13.79
N SER A 1086 48.15 33.22 -14.22
CA SER A 1086 47.62 33.75 -15.48
C SER A 1086 48.47 33.19 -16.64
N PRO A 1087 47.88 32.39 -17.56
CA PRO A 1087 48.64 31.76 -18.63
C PRO A 1087 49.15 32.81 -19.64
N PRO A 1088 50.28 32.54 -20.33
CA PRO A 1088 50.74 33.43 -21.40
C PRO A 1088 49.66 33.52 -22.48
N THR A 1089 49.35 34.75 -22.93
CA THR A 1089 48.38 34.99 -23.99
C THR A 1089 48.86 34.30 -25.29
N VAL A 1090 48.34 33.10 -25.57
CA VAL A 1090 48.48 32.49 -26.88
C VAL A 1090 47.41 33.12 -27.76
N VAL A 1091 47.81 34.02 -28.65
CA VAL A 1091 46.93 34.47 -29.73
C VAL A 1091 46.68 33.24 -30.60
N PRO A 1092 45.46 32.68 -30.69
CA PRO A 1092 45.19 31.62 -31.64
C PRO A 1092 45.40 32.21 -33.04
N SER A 1093 46.19 31.54 -33.88
CA SER A 1093 46.06 31.76 -35.33
C SER A 1093 44.60 31.46 -35.69
N SER A 1094 43.94 32.38 -36.41
CA SER A 1094 42.55 32.22 -36.84
C SER A 1094 42.25 30.79 -37.31
N PRO A 1095 41.18 30.14 -36.82
CA PRO A 1095 40.82 28.82 -37.31
C PRO A 1095 40.51 28.89 -38.81
N LEU A 1096 40.93 27.88 -39.58
CA LEU A 1096 40.54 27.74 -40.97
C LEU A 1096 39.06 27.33 -41.01
N ALA A 1097 38.16 28.31 -41.11
CA ALA A 1097 36.73 28.10 -41.12
C ALA A 1097 36.10 28.48 -42.46
N PHE A 1098 35.05 27.75 -42.86
CA PHE A 1098 34.26 28.05 -44.06
C PHE A 1098 32.79 28.15 -43.65
N THR A 1099 32.17 29.29 -43.88
CA THR A 1099 30.73 29.48 -43.62
C THR A 1099 29.85 28.99 -44.78
N PHE A 1100 30.43 28.82 -45.96
CA PHE A 1100 29.74 28.53 -47.23
C PHE A 1100 28.70 29.57 -47.68
N ASP A 1101 28.65 30.73 -47.01
CA ASP A 1101 27.82 31.86 -47.41
C ASP A 1101 28.45 32.60 -48.61
N GLY A 1102 27.68 32.79 -49.69
CA GLY A 1102 28.17 33.48 -50.87
C GLY A 1102 27.14 33.69 -51.99
N CYS A 1103 27.35 34.75 -52.77
CA CYS A 1103 26.49 35.15 -53.89
C CYS A 1103 26.70 34.30 -55.16
N PHE A 1104 26.42 33.00 -55.09
CA PHE A 1104 26.48 32.06 -56.23
C PHE A 1104 27.87 31.95 -56.92
N SER A 1105 28.96 32.21 -56.19
CA SER A 1105 30.32 31.96 -56.69
C SER A 1105 30.59 30.46 -56.84
N SER A 1106 31.35 30.10 -57.88
CA SER A 1106 31.93 28.76 -58.07
C SER A 1106 33.07 28.45 -57.09
N GLU A 1107 33.32 29.33 -56.12
CA GLU A 1107 34.41 29.27 -55.16
C GLU A 1107 33.89 29.45 -53.74
N VAL A 1108 34.40 28.67 -52.78
CA VAL A 1108 34.27 28.91 -51.33
C VAL A 1108 35.56 29.53 -50.82
N VAL A 1109 35.46 30.56 -49.98
CA VAL A 1109 36.63 31.23 -49.40
C VAL A 1109 36.56 31.03 -47.89
N SER A 1110 37.69 30.74 -47.26
CA SER A 1110 37.79 30.67 -45.81
C SER A 1110 37.53 32.04 -45.18
N THR A 1111 37.12 32.06 -43.91
CA THR A 1111 36.80 33.30 -43.19
C THR A 1111 37.99 34.24 -43.01
N ASP A 1112 39.21 33.70 -43.02
CA ASP A 1112 40.46 34.46 -43.01
C ASP A 1112 40.90 34.93 -44.42
N GLY A 1113 40.24 34.46 -45.48
CA GLY A 1113 40.55 34.80 -46.87
C GLY A 1113 41.73 34.04 -47.49
N GLU A 1114 42.40 33.17 -46.73
CA GLU A 1114 43.68 32.56 -47.13
C GLU A 1114 43.52 31.31 -47.98
N VAL A 1115 42.37 30.63 -47.92
CA VAL A 1115 42.08 29.41 -48.69
C VAL A 1115 40.82 29.60 -49.53
N THR A 1116 41.00 29.53 -50.85
CA THR A 1116 39.90 29.50 -51.81
C THR A 1116 39.77 28.11 -52.42
N GLY A 1117 38.60 27.49 -52.31
CA GLY A 1117 38.29 26.20 -52.90
C GLY A 1117 37.31 26.28 -54.05
N SER A 1118 37.51 25.48 -55.10
CA SER A 1118 36.60 25.40 -56.25
C SER A 1118 35.51 24.34 -56.04
N LEU A 1119 34.30 24.64 -56.52
CA LEU A 1119 33.19 23.69 -56.59
C LEU A 1119 33.34 22.80 -57.83
N GLU A 1120 33.56 21.50 -57.64
CA GLU A 1120 33.84 20.53 -58.72
C GLU A 1120 32.69 19.52 -58.91
N GLY A 1121 32.30 19.27 -60.16
CA GLY A 1121 31.19 18.38 -60.52
C GLY A 1121 29.84 19.10 -60.52
N THR A 1122 28.92 18.67 -59.64
CA THR A 1122 27.56 19.24 -59.50
C THR A 1122 27.15 19.68 -58.09
N PRO A 1123 28.03 20.27 -57.25
CA PRO A 1123 27.64 20.78 -55.94
C PRO A 1123 26.73 22.01 -56.08
N VAL A 1124 25.71 22.12 -55.23
CA VAL A 1124 24.75 23.23 -55.25
C VAL A 1124 24.77 23.95 -53.91
N ARG A 1125 24.81 25.29 -53.93
CA ARG A 1125 24.56 26.09 -52.72
C ARG A 1125 23.07 26.10 -52.41
N GLU A 1126 22.72 25.61 -51.24
CA GLU A 1126 21.34 25.53 -50.74
C GLU A 1126 21.28 26.00 -49.28
N ALA A 1127 20.14 25.82 -48.61
CA ALA A 1127 20.02 26.13 -47.18
C ALA A 1127 20.92 25.20 -46.35
N GLY A 1128 21.81 25.79 -45.55
CA GLY A 1128 22.68 25.09 -44.62
C GLY A 1128 22.07 25.00 -43.22
N TYR A 1129 22.82 24.46 -42.26
CA TYR A 1129 22.46 24.54 -40.84
C TYR A 1129 22.30 25.99 -40.37
N ALA A 1130 23.25 26.85 -40.77
CA ALA A 1130 23.19 28.29 -40.60
C ALA A 1130 23.35 28.93 -41.97
N GLN A 1131 22.38 29.75 -42.39
CA GLN A 1131 22.36 30.41 -43.71
C GLN A 1131 22.53 29.42 -44.89
N GLN A 1132 23.66 29.43 -45.59
CA GLN A 1132 23.89 28.59 -46.75
C GLN A 1132 24.78 27.39 -46.44
N GLY A 1133 24.57 26.31 -47.19
CA GLY A 1133 25.38 25.10 -47.18
C GLY A 1133 25.65 24.62 -48.59
N ILE A 1134 26.44 23.56 -48.71
CA ILE A 1134 26.74 22.93 -50.00
C ILE A 1134 26.15 21.52 -50.02
N THR A 1135 25.22 21.30 -50.94
CA THR A 1135 24.67 19.97 -51.23
C THR A 1135 25.59 19.26 -52.22
N LEU A 1136 26.17 18.13 -51.81
CA LEU A 1136 27.02 17.27 -52.63
C LEU A 1136 26.21 16.10 -53.19
N ALA A 1137 25.71 16.22 -54.41
CA ALA A 1137 24.86 15.21 -55.06
C ALA A 1137 25.61 14.49 -56.19
N GLY A 1138 25.57 13.15 -56.18
CA GLY A 1138 26.17 12.28 -57.22
C GLY A 1138 27.65 11.91 -57.00
N SER A 1139 28.13 10.90 -57.72
CA SER A 1139 29.54 10.48 -57.66
C SER A 1139 30.43 11.51 -58.37
N GLY A 1140 31.21 12.28 -57.61
CA GLY A 1140 32.15 13.29 -58.13
C GLY A 1140 31.77 14.74 -57.84
N SER A 1141 30.79 15.01 -56.98
CA SER A 1141 30.51 16.34 -56.43
C SER A 1141 31.33 16.57 -55.17
N TYR A 1142 32.24 17.55 -55.18
CA TYR A 1142 33.08 17.90 -54.03
C TYR A 1142 33.57 19.35 -54.10
N ILE A 1143 34.15 19.82 -52.99
CA ILE A 1143 34.86 21.10 -52.92
C ILE A 1143 36.35 20.81 -52.92
N ASN A 1144 37.07 21.35 -53.91
CA ASN A 1144 38.52 21.23 -53.97
C ASN A 1144 39.19 22.39 -53.23
N LEU A 1145 39.62 22.14 -52.00
CA LEU A 1145 40.29 23.14 -51.16
C LEU A 1145 41.81 23.29 -51.45
N GLY A 1146 42.34 22.58 -52.46
CA GLY A 1146 43.75 22.64 -52.83
C GLY A 1146 44.70 21.99 -51.82
N THR A 1147 45.99 22.36 -51.89
CA THR A 1147 47.08 21.76 -51.09
C THR A 1147 47.83 22.77 -50.21
N ALA A 1148 47.20 23.89 -49.82
CA ALA A 1148 47.83 24.96 -49.05
C ALA A 1148 48.50 24.44 -47.77
N SER A 1149 49.78 24.78 -47.50
CA SER A 1149 50.58 24.23 -46.40
C SER A 1149 50.05 24.57 -45.00
N THR A 1150 49.14 25.54 -44.89
CA THR A 1150 48.58 26.10 -43.64
C THR A 1150 47.61 25.18 -42.90
N ALA A 1151 47.18 24.06 -43.50
CA ALA A 1151 46.28 23.08 -42.86
C ALA A 1151 46.91 21.68 -42.76
N VAL A 1152 48.22 21.60 -42.52
CA VAL A 1152 48.93 20.35 -42.21
C VAL A 1152 49.04 20.22 -40.69
N TYR A 1153 48.17 19.39 -40.11
CA TYR A 1153 48.16 19.12 -38.68
C TYR A 1153 48.74 17.72 -38.41
N THR A 1154 49.82 17.64 -37.63
CA THR A 1154 50.56 16.38 -37.39
C THR A 1154 50.57 15.91 -35.94
N GLU A 1155 50.30 16.81 -34.99
CA GLU A 1155 50.41 16.52 -33.54
C GLU A 1155 49.08 16.73 -32.80
N SER A 1156 48.31 17.74 -33.20
CA SER A 1156 46.94 17.93 -32.73
C SER A 1156 46.08 18.62 -33.78
N MET A 1157 44.78 18.28 -33.81
CA MET A 1157 43.79 18.96 -34.65
C MET A 1157 42.38 18.79 -34.09
N THR A 1158 41.52 19.75 -34.44
CA THR A 1158 40.07 19.61 -34.32
C THR A 1158 39.45 19.78 -35.70
N VAL A 1159 38.59 18.83 -36.10
CA VAL A 1159 37.74 18.95 -37.27
C VAL A 1159 36.29 18.93 -36.82
N ALA A 1160 35.54 19.97 -37.17
CA ALA A 1160 34.14 20.12 -36.78
C ALA A 1160 33.32 20.66 -37.96
N LEU A 1161 32.12 20.10 -38.15
CA LEU A 1161 31.21 20.51 -39.20
C LEU A 1161 29.77 20.07 -38.94
N TRP A 1162 28.83 20.76 -39.59
CA TRP A 1162 27.43 20.35 -39.66
C TRP A 1162 27.18 19.47 -40.88
N LEU A 1163 26.50 18.33 -40.67
CA LEU A 1163 26.16 17.36 -41.72
C LEU A 1163 24.66 17.06 -41.73
N ASN A 1164 24.10 16.90 -42.93
CA ASN A 1164 22.74 16.39 -43.14
C ASN A 1164 22.75 15.33 -44.26
N PRO A 1165 23.05 14.06 -43.92
CA PRO A 1165 23.16 13.00 -44.93
C PRO A 1165 21.78 12.55 -45.40
N ALA A 1166 21.50 12.60 -46.70
CA ALA A 1166 20.26 12.06 -47.27
C ALA A 1166 20.20 10.51 -47.28
N THR A 1167 21.37 9.86 -47.26
CA THR A 1167 21.53 8.40 -47.29
C THR A 1167 22.80 8.01 -46.54
N LEU A 1168 22.77 6.87 -45.85
CA LEU A 1168 23.84 6.42 -44.94
C LEU A 1168 24.60 5.18 -45.45
N ASN A 1169 24.17 4.60 -46.57
CA ASN A 1169 24.79 3.39 -47.11
C ASN A 1169 26.16 3.68 -47.74
N GLN A 1170 27.04 2.67 -47.67
CA GLN A 1170 28.37 2.67 -48.26
C GLN A 1170 29.32 3.69 -47.63
N ARG A 1171 30.58 3.66 -48.08
CA ARG A 1171 31.61 4.60 -47.62
C ARG A 1171 31.46 5.94 -48.35
N ARG A 1172 31.35 7.03 -47.58
CA ARG A 1172 31.20 8.40 -48.12
C ARG A 1172 32.26 9.31 -47.53
N TRP A 1173 32.93 10.08 -48.38
CA TRP A 1173 33.97 10.99 -47.93
C TRP A 1173 33.33 12.30 -47.52
N VAL A 1174 33.72 12.81 -46.36
CA VAL A 1174 33.12 14.03 -45.79
C VAL A 1174 34.11 15.17 -45.96
N ILE A 1175 35.28 15.06 -45.32
CA ILE A 1175 36.37 16.01 -45.46
C ILE A 1175 37.67 15.29 -45.18
N GLY A 1176 38.71 15.61 -45.93
CA GLY A 1176 40.02 15.02 -45.70
C GLY A 1176 41.09 15.75 -46.44
N ARG A 1177 42.33 15.48 -46.03
CA ARG A 1177 43.51 16.04 -46.63
C ARG A 1177 44.47 14.93 -47.05
N ASN A 1178 44.93 15.01 -48.29
CA ASN A 1178 46.07 14.26 -48.78
C ASN A 1178 47.29 15.20 -48.74
N ARG A 1179 48.34 14.85 -48.00
CA ARG A 1179 49.40 15.79 -47.61
C ARG A 1179 50.17 16.33 -48.82
N ASP A 1180 50.43 15.47 -49.80
CA ASP A 1180 51.24 15.75 -50.99
C ASP A 1180 50.72 15.02 -52.25
N GLY A 1181 49.51 14.44 -52.20
CA GLY A 1181 48.92 13.66 -53.28
C GLY A 1181 49.39 12.20 -53.35
N GLN A 1182 50.45 11.83 -52.62
CA GLN A 1182 51.05 10.49 -52.60
C GLN A 1182 50.95 9.82 -51.22
N ASN A 1183 50.96 10.60 -50.15
CA ASN A 1183 50.93 10.17 -48.75
C ASN A 1183 49.63 10.64 -48.07
N SER A 1184 48.91 9.69 -47.47
CA SER A 1184 47.64 9.99 -46.80
C SER A 1184 47.88 10.94 -45.60
N GLY A 1185 47.04 11.96 -45.45
CA GLY A 1185 47.05 12.83 -44.27
C GLY A 1185 46.03 12.30 -43.27
N TRP A 1186 44.84 12.88 -43.31
CA TRP A 1186 43.71 12.45 -42.49
C TRP A 1186 42.41 12.52 -43.29
N LEU A 1187 41.41 11.73 -42.90
CA LEU A 1187 40.12 11.67 -43.58
C LEU A 1187 39.01 11.41 -42.57
N LEU A 1188 38.06 12.33 -42.49
CA LEU A 1188 36.75 12.08 -41.90
C LEU A 1188 35.81 11.55 -42.98
N ARG A 1189 35.18 10.41 -42.71
CA ARG A 1189 34.27 9.73 -43.64
C ARG A 1189 33.12 9.07 -42.89
N LEU A 1190 32.05 8.75 -43.62
CA LEU A 1190 30.98 7.88 -43.14
C LEU A 1190 31.21 6.46 -43.66
N ARG A 1191 30.98 5.46 -42.82
CA ARG A 1191 30.88 4.05 -43.20
C ARG A 1191 29.60 3.49 -42.61
N ASP A 1192 28.65 3.17 -43.49
CA ASP A 1192 27.33 2.66 -43.10
C ASP A 1192 26.65 3.55 -42.05
N GLY A 1193 26.76 4.86 -42.25
CA GLY A 1193 26.18 5.91 -41.42
C GLY A 1193 27.03 6.36 -40.22
N LYS A 1194 28.04 5.59 -39.82
CA LYS A 1194 28.92 5.96 -38.70
C LYS A 1194 30.07 6.89 -39.15
N PRO A 1195 30.24 8.07 -38.54
CA PRO A 1195 31.43 8.89 -38.74
C PRO A 1195 32.68 8.18 -38.24
N GLU A 1196 33.75 8.16 -39.03
CA GLU A 1196 35.05 7.63 -38.62
C GLU A 1196 36.19 8.54 -39.07
N LEU A 1197 37.09 8.87 -38.15
CA LEU A 1197 38.32 9.62 -38.42
C LEU A 1197 39.46 8.64 -38.71
N ALA A 1198 40.04 8.73 -39.91
CA ALA A 1198 41.22 7.97 -40.29
C ALA A 1198 42.46 8.86 -40.24
N LEU A 1199 43.52 8.40 -39.56
CA LEU A 1199 44.79 9.12 -39.37
C LEU A 1199 46.01 8.36 -39.95
N PRO A 1200 46.01 7.96 -41.23
CA PRO A 1200 47.12 7.22 -41.85
C PRO A 1200 48.35 8.14 -42.11
N GLY A 1201 49.00 8.63 -41.06
CA GLY A 1201 50.15 9.54 -41.18
C GLY A 1201 50.53 10.32 -39.92
N THR A 1202 49.89 10.06 -38.77
CA THR A 1202 50.21 10.64 -37.45
C THR A 1202 50.96 9.64 -36.56
N SER A 1203 51.36 10.05 -35.35
CA SER A 1203 52.06 9.19 -34.36
C SER A 1203 51.27 7.95 -33.91
N GLY A 1204 49.94 7.95 -34.07
CA GLY A 1204 49.04 6.85 -33.75
C GLY A 1204 48.10 6.51 -34.92
N PRO A 1205 48.58 5.80 -35.97
CA PRO A 1205 47.78 5.55 -37.16
C PRO A 1205 46.61 4.59 -36.88
N GLY A 1206 45.39 5.04 -37.14
CA GLY A 1206 44.19 4.24 -36.89
C GLY A 1206 42.95 4.75 -37.65
N ILE A 1207 41.89 3.97 -37.56
CA ILE A 1207 40.54 4.35 -37.96
C ILE A 1207 39.69 4.34 -36.69
N PHE A 1208 39.15 5.49 -36.34
CA PHE A 1208 38.43 5.71 -35.08
C PHE A 1208 36.96 6.03 -35.40
N PRO A 1209 36.06 5.03 -35.39
CA PRO A 1209 34.64 5.23 -35.59
C PRO A 1209 33.98 5.80 -34.33
N ALA A 1210 32.96 6.65 -34.51
CA ALA A 1210 32.05 7.01 -33.45
C ALA A 1210 31.16 5.81 -33.06
N GLY A 1211 30.65 5.82 -31.82
CA GLY A 1211 29.73 4.78 -31.33
C GLY A 1211 28.43 4.71 -32.15
N ASP A 1212 27.89 5.88 -32.48
CA ASP A 1212 26.58 6.01 -33.13
C ASP A 1212 26.64 6.34 -34.62
N ALA A 1213 25.59 5.90 -35.33
CA ALA A 1213 25.35 6.30 -36.71
C ALA A 1213 24.62 7.65 -36.77
N LEU A 1214 24.88 8.43 -37.81
CA LEU A 1214 24.10 9.61 -38.11
C LEU A 1214 22.67 9.25 -38.53
N VAL A 1215 21.76 10.20 -38.41
CA VAL A 1215 20.35 10.11 -38.80
C VAL A 1215 20.18 10.79 -40.16
N THR A 1216 19.45 10.14 -41.07
CA THR A 1216 19.18 10.73 -42.38
C THR A 1216 18.32 11.99 -42.29
N ASN A 1217 18.54 12.93 -43.21
CA ASN A 1217 17.72 14.14 -43.38
C ASN A 1217 17.69 15.07 -42.15
N THR A 1218 18.64 14.93 -41.22
CA THR A 1218 18.73 15.73 -40.00
C THR A 1218 20.09 16.40 -39.91
N TRP A 1219 20.13 17.69 -39.55
CA TRP A 1219 21.39 18.37 -39.27
C TRP A 1219 21.97 17.87 -37.95
N GLN A 1220 23.21 17.41 -38.00
CA GLN A 1220 23.96 16.96 -36.82
C GLN A 1220 25.35 17.59 -36.82
N HIS A 1221 25.81 17.99 -35.64
CA HIS A 1221 27.15 18.51 -35.45
C HIS A 1221 28.10 17.35 -35.18
N VAL A 1222 29.10 17.17 -36.03
CA VAL A 1222 30.11 16.13 -35.88
C VAL A 1222 31.45 16.81 -35.64
N ALA A 1223 32.06 16.53 -34.50
CA ALA A 1223 33.41 16.99 -34.18
C ALA A 1223 34.31 15.82 -33.78
N PHE A 1224 35.55 15.86 -34.26
CA PHE A 1224 36.61 14.98 -33.77
C PHE A 1224 37.79 15.83 -33.32
N THR A 1225 38.31 15.52 -32.14
CA THR A 1225 39.57 16.07 -31.62
C THR A 1225 40.65 14.99 -31.65
N PHE A 1226 41.87 15.40 -31.97
CA PHE A 1226 43.07 14.57 -31.89
C PHE A 1226 44.15 15.38 -31.18
N SER A 1227 44.71 14.85 -30.11
CA SER A 1227 45.86 15.42 -29.39
C SER A 1227 46.51 14.34 -28.53
N GLY A 1228 47.85 14.25 -28.51
CA GLY A 1228 48.58 13.40 -27.57
C GLY A 1228 48.05 11.95 -27.48
N ASP A 1229 48.02 11.26 -28.62
CA ASP A 1229 47.52 9.88 -28.80
C ASP A 1229 46.03 9.62 -28.49
N THR A 1230 45.26 10.65 -28.14
CA THR A 1230 43.83 10.54 -27.84
C THR A 1230 42.98 11.05 -28.99
N VAL A 1231 41.91 10.31 -29.33
CA VAL A 1231 40.87 10.73 -30.28
C VAL A 1231 39.53 10.75 -29.56
N VAL A 1232 38.84 11.89 -29.59
CA VAL A 1232 37.48 12.01 -29.03
C VAL A 1232 36.52 12.41 -30.15
N ALA A 1233 35.38 11.73 -30.20
CA ALA A 1233 34.29 12.01 -31.14
C ALA A 1233 33.12 12.62 -30.38
N TYR A 1234 32.55 13.69 -30.93
CA TYR A 1234 31.33 14.32 -30.41
C TYR A 1234 30.26 14.33 -31.49
N ILE A 1235 29.06 13.86 -31.15
CA ILE A 1235 27.87 13.98 -32.00
C ILE A 1235 26.85 14.83 -31.25
N ASN A 1236 26.55 16.01 -31.78
CA ASN A 1236 25.70 17.03 -31.13
C ASN A 1236 26.18 17.46 -29.74
N GLY A 1237 27.49 17.36 -29.46
CA GLY A 1237 28.11 17.78 -28.20
C GLY A 1237 28.17 16.70 -27.12
N VAL A 1238 27.65 15.49 -27.40
CA VAL A 1238 27.77 14.29 -26.56
C VAL A 1238 28.97 13.47 -27.00
#